data_AF-A0A949CUN2-F1
#
_entry.id   AF-A0A949CUN2-F1
#
_cell.length_a   1.000
_cell.length_b   1.000
_cell.length_c   1.000
_cell.angle_alpha   90.00
_cell.angle_beta   90.00
_cell.angle_gamma   90.00
#
_symmetry.space_group_name_H-M   'P 1'
#
loop_
_entity.id
_entity.type
_entity.pdbx_description
1 polymer ?
#
loop_
_entity_poly.entity_id
_entity_poly.type
_entity_poly.pdbx_seq_one_letter_code
_entity_poly.pdbx_strand_id
1 'polypeptide(L)'
;MTVRASGGSSVARPQLYQTVPVSTISQAEQQDRFLGLGELDELASYFRSGNKRLEVAEILTRSSELIVSRAANRIFVGGSPMAFLERPVEVAPVKTLAGVVLDTKESMKLGTITYVESGGGFLEGILSVFSASSSGPIPPGFQPINVARYGPGNMQKSLRDLSWFLRYVTYAIVAGDPNIITVNTRGLKEVIENACSIPATIVALQEMRQASLGYFRNDSAGLSIVAEYFDVLLTEFKAPTPSTKVRQRESTDLQGLQLPQNYFNGAERRPKYVIKPGLSVTEKNDAIKAVYRQLFERDITRAYSLNLSDLESKAKNLEISVKELVRRLGKSPLYRKNFHDGYVNSRVVELAFRHFLGRGISSKEEFSRYFSIVSAGGLSALVDALVDSQEYSDYFGEETVPYLRGLGQEAQECRNWGPQQDLFRYSAPFRKIPQFVTTFASYEQPLPDQHPYGSGNDPLEIQFGAIFPKETRNPSTSPAPFGKDTRRVLIRRGPGIQNQVGNPASVQKTPGTLGPKVFKMDQSPSFTGLTPSTSSFLSNRRQPVSSKGISTKFSESTTQGIIRAAYLQVFGRDVYEGQRQKVAEIKLENGEITMREFIRLLAKSDLFRKTYWTPYYVCKAIEYIHRRLLGRPTFGRQEMNTYFDICAKKGFYALVDAIINTLEYSEAFGEDTVPYERYLTPAGLASRTSRCGSIADKGAKPQPSDTTPLFIKKGQVLEMRTAPDISFRSLQGVSKQREQTKIFKLTDRGDKPALKLLIGAAYRQIFQLDVAAFLSKEFSVLETKLSNGDITVKEFIEGLGVSPAYIKKYYTPYPNTKVIELGTKHFLGRAPLDQAEIRKYNQILATGGLPAFISAIINSVEYNRLFGEDTVPYRRFPTLPAANFPNTERLYNQLTRQNEDIVVPSFEPVKSKQDYVGVSRSAIPANGELPVTAARPKLSRVYRVSPTMVEADMNAVITALYQQVFVLFGNEIPPSFRRPELEEMFVKGHITVKDFVQQLASSHTYRQRFCTAFPGAKIVDLLFRHLLGRSVSSSLESEPYEVMLLEEGLAVVVNALVNSPEYGRYFGDDVVPYNRSLVIDS
;
A
#
# COMPACT_ATOMS: atom_id res chain seq x y z
N MET A 1 -9.05 -22.61 -15.79
CA MET A 1 -8.78 -21.84 -14.55
C MET A 1 -7.48 -22.33 -13.93
N THR A 2 -6.49 -21.45 -13.74
CA THR A 2 -5.24 -21.80 -13.05
C THR A 2 -5.45 -21.62 -11.54
N VAL A 3 -5.27 -22.67 -10.74
CA VAL A 3 -5.30 -22.58 -9.28
C VAL A 3 -4.05 -21.82 -8.82
N ARG A 4 -4.22 -20.71 -8.10
CA ARG A 4 -3.11 -19.81 -7.72
C ARG A 4 -2.68 -19.93 -6.26
N ALA A 5 -3.51 -20.56 -5.43
CA ALA A 5 -3.21 -20.79 -4.02
C ALA A 5 -3.74 -22.14 -3.56
N SER A 6 -3.24 -22.58 -2.40
CA SER A 6 -3.70 -23.81 -1.76
C SER A 6 -3.84 -23.58 -0.25
N GLY A 7 -4.94 -24.07 0.31
CA GLY A 7 -5.08 -24.17 1.76
C GLY A 7 -4.30 -25.33 2.39
N GLY A 8 -3.56 -26.10 1.59
CA GLY A 8 -2.88 -27.33 1.99
C GLY A 8 -3.78 -28.56 1.83
N SER A 9 -3.15 -29.73 1.62
CA SER A 9 -3.82 -31.02 1.63
C SER A 9 -3.44 -31.76 2.90
N SER A 10 -4.36 -31.81 3.86
CA SER A 10 -4.23 -32.68 5.02
C SER A 10 -4.58 -34.12 4.64
N VAL A 11 -3.86 -35.07 5.22
CA VAL A 11 -4.15 -36.50 5.03
C VAL A 11 -5.43 -36.82 5.80
N ALA A 12 -6.56 -36.88 5.08
CA ALA A 12 -7.82 -37.38 5.60
C ALA A 12 -8.03 -38.81 5.12
N ARG A 13 -8.26 -39.72 6.07
CA ARG A 13 -8.65 -41.10 5.76
C ARG A 13 -10.14 -41.22 6.02
N PRO A 14 -10.97 -41.46 4.98
CA PRO A 14 -12.39 -41.71 5.22
C PRO A 14 -12.55 -43.01 6.01
N GLN A 15 -13.42 -42.99 7.02
CA GLN A 15 -13.82 -44.21 7.70
C GLN A 15 -14.61 -45.06 6.71
N LEU A 16 -14.14 -46.28 6.44
CA LEU A 16 -14.78 -47.18 5.49
C LEU A 16 -15.88 -48.01 6.15
N TYR A 17 -15.64 -48.43 7.38
CA TYR A 17 -16.54 -49.27 8.18
C TYR A 17 -16.22 -49.15 9.67
N GLN A 18 -17.06 -49.79 10.49
CA GLN A 18 -16.90 -49.86 11.94
C GLN A 18 -16.64 -51.31 12.34
N THR A 19 -15.93 -51.47 13.46
CA THR A 19 -15.69 -52.74 14.13
C THR A 19 -16.04 -52.52 15.59
N VAL A 20 -16.50 -53.57 16.28
CA VAL A 20 -16.88 -53.45 17.70
C VAL A 20 -15.78 -52.79 18.54
N PRO A 21 -14.48 -53.16 18.44
CA PRO A 21 -13.45 -52.51 19.25
C PRO A 21 -13.25 -51.02 18.92
N VAL A 22 -13.27 -50.66 17.64
CA VAL A 22 -13.09 -49.26 17.22
C VAL A 22 -14.28 -48.41 17.66
N SER A 23 -15.51 -48.92 17.57
CA SER A 23 -16.70 -48.16 17.98
C SER A 23 -16.76 -47.95 19.49
N THR A 24 -16.43 -48.96 20.31
CA THR A 24 -16.46 -48.83 21.78
C THR A 24 -15.36 -47.89 22.27
N ILE A 25 -14.13 -48.03 21.74
CA ILE A 25 -13.01 -47.14 22.10
C ILE A 25 -13.27 -45.71 21.63
N SER A 26 -13.77 -45.53 20.41
CA SER A 26 -14.12 -44.20 19.87
C SER A 26 -15.21 -43.52 20.72
N GLN A 27 -16.22 -44.25 21.20
CA GLN A 27 -17.22 -43.68 22.09
C GLN A 27 -16.64 -43.18 23.42
N ALA A 28 -15.69 -43.89 24.03
CA ALA A 28 -15.04 -43.41 25.25
C ALA A 28 -14.11 -42.21 24.98
N GLU A 29 -13.36 -42.26 23.87
CA GLU A 29 -12.43 -41.21 23.43
C GLU A 29 -13.15 -39.90 23.13
N GLN A 30 -14.26 -39.94 22.38
CA GLN A 30 -15.08 -38.77 22.08
C GLN A 30 -15.70 -38.13 23.33
N GLN A 31 -15.65 -38.79 24.48
CA GLN A 31 -16.16 -38.31 25.76
C GLN A 31 -15.06 -37.88 26.74
N ASP A 32 -13.78 -38.00 26.36
CA ASP A 32 -12.61 -37.84 27.23
C ASP A 32 -12.70 -38.69 28.52
N ARG A 33 -13.43 -39.82 28.46
CA ARG A 33 -13.58 -40.77 29.55
C ARG A 33 -12.55 -41.89 29.42
N PHE A 34 -12.21 -42.49 30.55
CA PHE A 34 -11.64 -43.82 30.52
C PHE A 34 -12.75 -44.84 30.29
N LEU A 35 -12.41 -45.96 29.65
CA LEU A 35 -13.34 -47.05 29.38
C LEU A 35 -14.01 -47.51 30.68
N GLY A 36 -15.34 -47.56 30.66
CA GLY A 36 -16.12 -48.08 31.78
C GLY A 36 -16.07 -49.62 31.85
N LEU A 37 -16.50 -50.20 32.97
CA LEU A 37 -16.55 -51.66 33.12
C LEU A 37 -17.42 -52.33 32.04
N GLY A 38 -18.60 -51.76 31.73
CA GLY A 38 -19.47 -52.32 30.69
C GLY A 38 -18.84 -52.31 29.28
N GLU A 39 -18.13 -51.24 28.91
CA GLU A 39 -17.42 -51.15 27.63
C GLU A 39 -16.23 -52.14 27.57
N LEU A 40 -15.55 -52.36 28.71
CA LEU A 40 -14.50 -53.37 28.85
C LEU A 40 -15.06 -54.80 28.77
N ASP A 41 -16.23 -55.05 29.35
CA ASP A 41 -16.91 -56.34 29.27
C ASP A 41 -17.37 -56.65 27.84
N GLU A 42 -17.83 -55.64 27.09
CA GLU A 42 -18.16 -55.77 25.67
C GLU A 42 -16.92 -56.14 24.84
N LEU A 43 -15.80 -55.45 25.06
CA LEU A 43 -14.52 -55.78 24.43
C LEU A 43 -14.06 -57.20 24.81
N ALA A 44 -14.17 -57.58 26.08
CA ALA A 44 -13.80 -58.91 26.54
C ALA A 44 -14.68 -59.99 25.89
N SER A 45 -15.99 -59.75 25.76
CA SER A 45 -16.93 -60.64 25.07
C SER A 45 -16.56 -60.80 23.58
N TYR A 46 -16.24 -59.69 22.91
CA TYR A 46 -15.74 -59.71 21.54
C TYR A 46 -14.47 -60.57 21.43
N PHE A 47 -13.42 -60.30 22.21
CA PHE A 47 -12.16 -61.05 22.07
C PHE A 47 -12.29 -62.53 22.45
N ARG A 48 -13.13 -62.89 23.43
CA ARG A 48 -13.42 -64.30 23.77
C ARG A 48 -14.06 -65.06 22.61
N SER A 49 -14.96 -64.43 21.85
CA SER A 49 -15.60 -65.02 20.67
C SER A 49 -14.74 -64.97 19.39
N GLY A 50 -13.51 -64.44 19.46
CA GLY A 50 -12.65 -64.23 18.29
C GLY A 50 -12.28 -65.52 17.55
N ASN A 51 -11.85 -66.56 18.25
CA ASN A 51 -11.45 -67.83 17.64
C ASN A 51 -12.59 -68.46 16.83
N LYS A 52 -13.81 -68.41 17.37
CA LYS A 52 -15.00 -68.94 16.69
C LYS A 52 -15.28 -68.22 15.38
N ARG A 53 -15.12 -66.90 15.36
CA ARG A 53 -15.36 -66.08 14.16
C ARG A 53 -14.29 -66.28 13.10
N LEU A 54 -13.04 -66.53 13.50
CA LEU A 54 -11.97 -66.93 12.59
C LEU A 54 -12.22 -68.32 11.99
N GLU A 55 -12.63 -69.30 12.80
CA GLU A 55 -13.00 -70.64 12.33
C GLU A 55 -14.12 -70.59 11.29
N VAL A 56 -15.19 -69.84 11.57
CA VAL A 56 -16.30 -69.62 10.64
C VAL A 56 -15.82 -68.97 9.34
N ALA A 57 -15.01 -67.92 9.43
CA ALA A 57 -14.47 -67.25 8.25
C ALA A 57 -13.55 -68.16 7.42
N GLU A 58 -12.74 -69.00 8.08
CA GLU A 58 -11.86 -69.96 7.40
C GLU A 58 -12.66 -71.01 6.62
N ILE A 59 -13.70 -71.58 7.24
CA ILE A 59 -14.58 -72.58 6.59
C ILE A 59 -15.28 -71.97 5.37
N LEU A 60 -15.83 -70.76 5.49
CA LEU A 60 -16.49 -70.06 4.39
C LEU A 60 -15.52 -69.70 3.26
N THR A 61 -14.28 -69.32 3.61
CA THR A 61 -13.24 -68.98 2.63
C THR A 61 -12.79 -70.24 1.87
N ARG A 62 -12.55 -71.34 2.59
CA ARG A 62 -12.15 -72.64 2.01
C ARG A 62 -13.23 -73.23 1.09
N SER A 63 -14.51 -73.03 1.43
CA SER A 63 -15.64 -73.52 0.66
C SER A 63 -16.24 -72.50 -0.33
N SER A 64 -15.57 -71.37 -0.54
CA SER A 64 -16.11 -70.23 -1.30
C SER A 64 -16.49 -70.58 -2.76
N GLU A 65 -15.64 -71.31 -3.48
CA GLU A 65 -15.94 -71.73 -4.86
C GLU A 65 -17.19 -72.61 -4.92
N LEU A 66 -17.36 -73.52 -3.96
CA LEU A 66 -18.54 -74.39 -3.89
C LEU A 66 -19.81 -73.60 -3.56
N ILE A 67 -19.73 -72.65 -2.64
CA ILE A 67 -20.86 -71.78 -2.27
C ILE A 67 -21.30 -70.93 -3.47
N VAL A 68 -20.34 -70.30 -4.16
CA VAL A 68 -20.63 -69.45 -5.33
C VAL A 68 -21.11 -70.30 -6.51
N SER A 69 -20.58 -71.51 -6.71
CA SER A 69 -21.03 -72.42 -7.77
C SER A 69 -22.48 -72.86 -7.60
N ARG A 70 -22.89 -73.23 -6.38
CA ARG A 70 -24.28 -73.60 -6.07
C ARG A 70 -25.24 -72.44 -6.33
N ALA A 71 -24.88 -71.24 -5.88
CA ALA A 71 -25.67 -70.04 -6.12
C ALA A 71 -25.76 -69.67 -7.60
N ALA A 72 -24.65 -69.76 -8.35
CA ALA A 72 -24.61 -69.45 -9.78
C ALA A 72 -25.45 -70.44 -10.59
N ASN A 73 -25.34 -71.74 -10.30
CA ASN A 73 -26.13 -72.78 -10.99
C ASN A 73 -27.64 -72.65 -10.74
N ARG A 74 -28.05 -72.02 -9.63
CA ARG A 74 -29.47 -71.76 -9.32
C ARG A 74 -30.07 -70.66 -10.21
N ILE A 75 -29.26 -69.70 -10.68
CA ILE A 75 -29.74 -68.51 -11.41
C ILE A 75 -29.32 -68.47 -12.88
N PHE A 76 -28.30 -69.21 -13.28
CA PHE A 76 -27.80 -69.28 -14.66
C PHE A 76 -28.09 -70.64 -15.32
N VAL A 77 -28.48 -70.61 -16.59
CA VAL A 77 -28.77 -71.80 -17.40
C VAL A 77 -28.06 -71.74 -18.76
N GLY A 78 -27.79 -72.90 -19.37
CA GLY A 78 -27.25 -72.98 -20.73
C GLY A 78 -25.72 -72.80 -20.86
N GLY A 79 -24.95 -73.12 -19.81
CA GLY A 79 -23.47 -73.12 -19.82
C GLY A 79 -22.91 -73.35 -18.41
N SER A 80 -21.58 -73.50 -18.27
CA SER A 80 -20.90 -73.56 -16.96
C SER A 80 -20.55 -72.14 -16.50
N PRO A 81 -21.23 -71.58 -15.48
CA PRO A 81 -20.97 -70.20 -15.03
C PRO A 81 -19.54 -70.06 -14.49
N MET A 82 -19.03 -71.07 -13.78
CA MET A 82 -17.71 -71.03 -13.12
C MET A 82 -16.52 -70.77 -14.05
N ALA A 83 -16.67 -70.98 -15.37
CA ALA A 83 -15.65 -70.63 -16.35
C ALA A 83 -15.33 -69.11 -16.38
N PHE A 84 -16.25 -68.27 -15.90
CA PHE A 84 -16.12 -66.81 -15.89
C PHE A 84 -15.71 -66.23 -14.53
N LEU A 85 -15.41 -67.07 -13.54
CA LEU A 85 -14.94 -66.60 -12.24
C LEU A 85 -13.49 -66.13 -12.34
N GLU A 86 -13.26 -64.83 -12.14
CA GLU A 86 -11.90 -64.29 -12.04
C GLU A 86 -11.26 -64.76 -10.74
N ARG A 87 -10.21 -65.60 -10.84
CA ARG A 87 -9.39 -65.95 -9.69
C ARG A 87 -8.59 -64.73 -9.25
N PRO A 88 -8.53 -64.39 -7.96
CA PRO A 88 -7.65 -63.32 -7.50
C PRO A 88 -6.21 -63.66 -7.87
N VAL A 89 -5.49 -62.69 -8.44
CA VAL A 89 -4.05 -62.81 -8.69
C VAL A 89 -3.38 -63.06 -7.34
N GLU A 90 -2.70 -64.20 -7.19
CA GLU A 90 -1.91 -64.50 -6.00
C GLU A 90 -0.89 -63.38 -5.79
N VAL A 91 -1.11 -62.55 -4.76
CA VAL A 91 -0.12 -61.58 -4.33
C VAL A 91 1.02 -62.37 -3.72
N ALA A 92 2.23 -62.18 -4.26
CA ALA A 92 3.46 -62.82 -3.78
C ALA A 92 3.52 -62.85 -2.24
N PRO A 93 4.01 -63.95 -1.63
CA PRO A 93 3.94 -64.14 -0.19
C PRO A 93 4.68 -63.02 0.54
N VAL A 94 3.93 -62.27 1.35
CA VAL A 94 4.49 -61.30 2.29
C VAL A 94 5.23 -62.08 3.37
N LYS A 95 6.56 -61.95 3.40
CA LYS A 95 7.40 -62.47 4.48
C LYS A 95 6.96 -61.82 5.80
N THR A 96 6.52 -62.63 6.76
CA THR A 96 6.36 -62.18 8.14
C THR A 96 7.73 -62.09 8.82
N LEU A 97 7.84 -61.24 9.84
CA LEU A 97 9.07 -60.91 10.55
C LEU A 97 9.78 -62.09 11.25
N ALA A 98 9.21 -63.30 11.19
CA ALA A 98 9.72 -64.50 11.86
C ALA A 98 10.30 -65.57 10.91
N GLY A 99 10.37 -65.33 9.59
CA GLY A 99 11.16 -66.19 8.68
C GLY A 99 10.70 -67.64 8.53
N VAL A 100 9.51 -68.02 9.02
CA VAL A 100 8.93 -69.35 8.77
C VAL A 100 8.05 -69.29 7.53
N VAL A 101 8.48 -70.02 6.50
CA VAL A 101 7.71 -70.27 5.27
C VAL A 101 6.77 -71.44 5.56
N LEU A 102 5.46 -71.17 5.63
CA LEU A 102 4.45 -72.22 5.61
C LEU A 102 4.26 -72.66 4.15
N ASP A 103 4.56 -73.93 3.88
CA ASP A 103 4.49 -74.54 2.56
C ASP A 103 3.02 -74.78 2.16
N THR A 104 2.58 -74.13 1.09
CA THR A 104 1.21 -74.16 0.54
C THR A 104 0.92 -75.43 -0.27
N LYS A 105 1.82 -76.41 -0.27
CA LYS A 105 1.67 -77.66 -1.05
C LYS A 105 0.84 -78.75 -0.38
N GLU A 106 0.54 -78.66 0.91
CA GLU A 106 -0.26 -79.68 1.60
C GLU A 106 -1.78 -79.40 1.59
N SER A 107 -2.23 -78.16 1.35
CA SER A 107 -3.67 -77.87 1.26
C SER A 107 -4.31 -78.24 -0.09
N MET A 108 -3.49 -78.60 -1.10
CA MET A 108 -3.96 -79.01 -2.43
C MET A 108 -4.13 -80.53 -2.60
N LYS A 109 -3.89 -81.34 -1.55
CA LYS A 109 -4.06 -82.81 -1.61
C LYS A 109 -5.35 -83.35 -0.99
N LEU A 110 -6.20 -82.51 -0.41
CA LEU A 110 -7.45 -82.93 0.23
C LEU A 110 -8.60 -82.03 -0.25
N GLY A 111 -9.20 -82.35 -1.39
CA GLY A 111 -10.38 -81.60 -1.85
C GLY A 111 -10.92 -81.90 -3.23
N THR A 112 -10.26 -82.74 -4.04
CA THR A 112 -10.86 -83.23 -5.31
C THR A 112 -11.84 -84.37 -5.03
N ILE A 113 -12.93 -84.07 -4.31
CA ILE A 113 -14.15 -84.87 -4.43
C ILE A 113 -15.04 -84.09 -5.39
N THR A 114 -14.78 -84.29 -6.68
CA THR A 114 -15.78 -84.07 -7.72
C THR A 114 -16.96 -84.97 -7.39
N TYR A 115 -18.04 -84.39 -6.86
CA TYR A 115 -19.34 -85.02 -6.95
C TYR A 115 -19.67 -85.08 -8.45
N VAL A 116 -19.37 -86.23 -9.04
CA VAL A 116 -19.95 -86.65 -10.32
C VAL A 116 -21.37 -87.06 -9.97
N GLU A 117 -22.33 -86.17 -10.20
CA GLU A 117 -23.69 -86.60 -10.45
C GLU A 117 -23.72 -87.11 -11.89
N SER A 118 -23.86 -88.43 -12.00
CA SER A 118 -23.92 -89.20 -13.23
C SER A 118 -25.06 -88.73 -14.13
N GLY A 119 -24.84 -88.82 -15.44
CA GLY A 119 -25.71 -88.26 -16.48
C GLY A 119 -27.20 -88.59 -16.37
N GLY A 120 -28.01 -87.58 -16.68
CA GLY A 120 -29.46 -87.63 -16.84
C GLY A 120 -29.92 -86.40 -17.64
N GLY A 121 -30.76 -86.61 -18.66
CA GLY A 121 -30.95 -85.69 -19.78
C GLY A 121 -31.69 -84.37 -19.52
N PHE A 122 -31.87 -83.62 -20.61
CA PHE A 122 -32.48 -82.28 -20.78
C PHE A 122 -33.76 -81.97 -19.95
N LEU A 123 -34.47 -82.98 -19.43
CA LEU A 123 -35.65 -82.82 -18.57
C LEU A 123 -35.32 -82.65 -17.08
N GLU A 124 -34.14 -83.04 -16.61
CA GLU A 124 -33.76 -83.00 -15.18
C GLU A 124 -33.23 -81.62 -14.75
N GLY A 125 -32.64 -80.85 -15.68
CA GLY A 125 -32.24 -79.46 -15.46
C GLY A 125 -33.42 -78.50 -15.24
N ILE A 126 -34.63 -78.90 -15.64
CA ILE A 126 -35.87 -78.18 -15.34
C ILE A 126 -36.44 -78.66 -14.00
N LEU A 127 -36.30 -79.94 -13.65
CA LEU A 127 -36.74 -80.49 -12.36
C LEU A 127 -35.89 -80.02 -11.17
N SER A 128 -34.57 -79.80 -11.32
CA SER A 128 -33.70 -79.29 -10.23
C SER A 128 -33.99 -77.83 -9.84
N VAL A 129 -34.59 -77.06 -10.76
CA VAL A 129 -35.13 -75.72 -10.46
C VAL A 129 -36.39 -75.83 -9.60
N PHE A 130 -37.20 -76.87 -9.80
CA PHE A 130 -38.49 -77.08 -9.13
C PHE A 130 -38.48 -78.03 -7.91
N SER A 131 -37.46 -78.87 -7.70
CA SER A 131 -37.43 -79.90 -6.65
C SER A 131 -36.66 -79.56 -5.36
N ALA A 132 -36.02 -78.38 -5.26
CA ALA A 132 -35.26 -77.98 -4.07
C ALA A 132 -36.12 -77.15 -3.09
N SER A 133 -36.91 -77.83 -2.25
CA SER A 133 -37.80 -77.24 -1.24
C SER A 133 -37.09 -76.70 0.02
N SER A 134 -35.78 -76.39 -0.02
CA SER A 134 -35.03 -75.96 1.17
C SER A 134 -34.46 -74.54 1.12
N SER A 135 -34.64 -73.78 0.03
CA SER A 135 -33.98 -72.48 -0.19
C SER A 135 -34.98 -71.35 -0.38
N GLY A 136 -35.63 -70.92 0.72
CA GLY A 136 -36.44 -69.70 0.80
C GLY A 136 -37.60 -69.55 -0.21
N PRO A 137 -38.45 -68.50 -0.06
CA PRO A 137 -39.48 -68.19 -1.04
C PRO A 137 -38.86 -67.53 -2.29
N ILE A 138 -39.20 -68.07 -3.48
CA ILE A 138 -38.82 -67.50 -4.77
C ILE A 138 -39.59 -66.19 -4.99
N PRO A 139 -38.93 -65.05 -5.28
CA PRO A 139 -39.60 -63.79 -5.53
C PRO A 139 -40.46 -63.83 -6.82
N PRO A 140 -41.60 -63.13 -6.86
CA PRO A 140 -42.41 -63.03 -8.08
C PRO A 140 -41.61 -62.39 -9.21
N GLY A 141 -41.68 -62.96 -10.42
CA GLY A 141 -40.95 -62.46 -11.60
C GLY A 141 -39.53 -62.99 -11.79
N PHE A 142 -39.11 -64.02 -11.04
CA PHE A 142 -37.84 -64.71 -11.27
C PHE A 142 -37.83 -65.44 -12.62
N GLN A 143 -36.77 -65.23 -13.40
CA GLN A 143 -36.46 -65.94 -14.64
C GLN A 143 -34.96 -66.30 -14.64
N PRO A 144 -34.59 -67.55 -14.96
CA PRO A 144 -33.19 -67.94 -15.03
C PRO A 144 -32.47 -67.25 -16.21
N ILE A 145 -31.25 -66.81 -15.98
CA ILE A 145 -30.45 -66.04 -16.94
C ILE A 145 -29.68 -67.00 -17.85
N ASN A 146 -29.84 -66.87 -19.17
CA ASN A 146 -29.10 -67.70 -20.11
C ASN A 146 -27.67 -67.16 -20.32
N VAL A 147 -26.66 -67.99 -20.05
CA VAL A 147 -25.23 -67.62 -20.12
C VAL A 147 -24.84 -67.08 -21.51
N ALA A 148 -25.32 -67.71 -22.58
CA ALA A 148 -24.99 -67.33 -23.95
C ALA A 148 -25.57 -65.96 -24.35
N ARG A 149 -26.76 -65.61 -23.82
CA ARG A 149 -27.41 -64.32 -24.08
C ARG A 149 -26.88 -63.20 -23.18
N TYR A 150 -26.38 -63.54 -21.99
CA TYR A 150 -25.92 -62.57 -21.00
C TYR A 150 -24.56 -61.95 -21.35
N GLY A 151 -23.71 -62.73 -22.03
CA GLY A 151 -22.39 -62.31 -22.50
C GLY A 151 -21.30 -62.40 -21.42
N PRO A 152 -20.02 -62.56 -21.83
CA PRO A 152 -18.92 -62.88 -20.92
C PRO A 152 -18.62 -61.79 -19.88
N GLY A 153 -18.67 -60.51 -20.27
CA GLY A 153 -18.36 -59.40 -19.37
C GLY A 153 -19.40 -59.17 -18.27
N ASN A 154 -20.69 -59.40 -18.56
CA ASN A 154 -21.73 -59.32 -17.54
C ASN A 154 -21.68 -60.55 -16.62
N MET A 155 -21.39 -61.73 -17.19
CA MET A 155 -21.21 -62.97 -16.44
C MET A 155 -20.05 -62.87 -15.43
N GLN A 156 -18.91 -62.30 -15.84
CA GLN A 156 -17.78 -62.00 -14.95
C GLN A 156 -18.19 -61.07 -13.81
N LYS A 157 -18.93 -59.99 -14.09
CA LYS A 157 -19.44 -59.07 -13.04
C LYS A 157 -20.34 -59.78 -12.04
N SER A 158 -21.29 -60.60 -12.50
CA SER A 158 -22.19 -61.33 -11.62
C SER A 158 -21.45 -62.29 -10.69
N LEU A 159 -20.49 -63.07 -11.19
CA LEU A 159 -19.71 -63.99 -10.35
C LEU A 159 -18.77 -63.26 -9.40
N ARG A 160 -18.16 -62.17 -9.87
CA ARG A 160 -17.39 -61.27 -9.01
C ARG A 160 -18.26 -60.74 -7.87
N ASP A 161 -19.47 -60.29 -8.16
CA ASP A 161 -20.37 -59.72 -7.15
C ASP A 161 -20.81 -60.80 -6.13
N LEU A 162 -21.12 -62.03 -6.57
CA LEU A 162 -21.37 -63.17 -5.66
C LEU A 162 -20.16 -63.46 -4.77
N SER A 163 -18.95 -63.45 -5.33
CA SER A 163 -17.72 -63.61 -4.54
C SER A 163 -17.50 -62.46 -3.54
N TRP A 164 -17.84 -61.23 -3.92
CA TRP A 164 -17.75 -60.04 -3.06
C TRP A 164 -18.74 -60.08 -1.91
N PHE A 165 -19.97 -60.54 -2.14
CA PHE A 165 -20.96 -60.72 -1.07
C PHE A 165 -20.45 -61.70 -0.02
N LEU A 166 -19.94 -62.87 -0.43
CA LEU A 166 -19.37 -63.84 0.51
C LEU A 166 -18.17 -63.25 1.27
N ARG A 167 -17.29 -62.52 0.57
CA ARG A 167 -16.13 -61.88 1.17
C ARG A 167 -16.52 -60.81 2.20
N TYR A 168 -17.49 -59.95 1.89
CA TYR A 168 -18.00 -58.97 2.86
C TYR A 168 -18.68 -59.62 4.05
N VAL A 169 -19.39 -60.73 3.87
CA VAL A 169 -19.93 -61.52 4.99
C VAL A 169 -18.79 -62.03 5.88
N THR A 170 -17.74 -62.64 5.31
CA THR A 170 -16.59 -63.09 6.11
C THR A 170 -15.87 -61.95 6.84
N TYR A 171 -15.73 -60.78 6.19
CA TYR A 171 -15.13 -59.60 6.81
C TYR A 171 -15.98 -59.03 7.94
N ALA A 172 -17.30 -58.99 7.76
CA ALA A 172 -18.24 -58.52 8.77
C ALA A 172 -18.23 -59.43 10.01
N ILE A 173 -18.20 -60.76 9.81
CA ILE A 173 -18.08 -61.74 10.90
C ILE A 173 -16.80 -61.51 11.71
N VAL A 174 -15.65 -61.34 11.05
CA VAL A 174 -14.38 -61.08 11.73
C VAL A 174 -14.41 -59.70 12.42
N ALA A 175 -14.93 -58.66 11.77
CA ALA A 175 -15.11 -57.33 12.33
C ALA A 175 -16.06 -57.29 13.54
N GLY A 176 -17.00 -58.25 13.62
CA GLY A 176 -18.04 -58.37 14.65
C GLY A 176 -19.17 -57.36 14.54
N ASP A 177 -19.22 -56.58 13.46
CA ASP A 177 -20.25 -55.59 13.19
C ASP A 177 -20.67 -55.70 11.70
N PRO A 178 -21.97 -55.77 11.37
CA PRO A 178 -22.44 -55.83 9.99
C PRO A 178 -22.29 -54.52 9.20
N ASN A 179 -21.68 -53.46 9.77
CA ASN A 179 -21.57 -52.15 9.10
C ASN A 179 -20.94 -52.20 7.69
N ILE A 180 -20.00 -53.11 7.44
CA ILE A 180 -19.42 -53.32 6.09
C ILE A 180 -20.51 -53.71 5.08
N ILE A 181 -21.44 -54.57 5.50
CA ILE A 181 -22.54 -55.04 4.66
C ILE A 181 -23.53 -53.89 4.46
N THR A 182 -24.01 -53.29 5.56
CA THR A 182 -25.07 -52.27 5.51
C THR A 182 -24.70 -51.09 4.62
N VAL A 183 -23.47 -50.59 4.67
CA VAL A 183 -23.03 -49.42 3.89
C VAL A 183 -22.86 -49.73 2.41
N ASN A 184 -22.40 -50.94 2.07
CA ASN A 184 -22.04 -51.30 0.71
C ASN A 184 -23.18 -51.96 -0.08
N THR A 185 -24.13 -52.61 0.59
CA THR A 185 -25.25 -53.28 -0.08
C THR A 185 -26.50 -52.44 -0.15
N ARG A 186 -26.68 -51.49 0.79
CA ARG A 186 -27.84 -50.62 0.80
C ARG A 186 -27.87 -49.72 -0.44
N GLY A 187 -28.95 -49.78 -1.20
CA GLY A 187 -29.11 -49.04 -2.46
C GLY A 187 -28.38 -49.63 -3.66
N LEU A 188 -27.62 -50.72 -3.49
CA LEU A 188 -27.00 -51.44 -4.61
C LEU A 188 -28.05 -51.99 -5.58
N LYS A 189 -29.23 -52.38 -5.06
CA LYS A 189 -30.37 -52.89 -5.83
C LYS A 189 -30.73 -52.02 -7.02
N GLU A 190 -30.90 -50.71 -6.81
CA GLU A 190 -31.29 -49.75 -7.86
C GLU A 190 -30.14 -49.49 -8.84
N VAL A 191 -28.89 -49.56 -8.36
CA VAL A 191 -27.69 -49.42 -9.21
C VAL A 191 -27.56 -50.59 -10.20
N ILE A 192 -27.87 -51.81 -9.75
CA ILE A 192 -27.74 -53.02 -10.58
C ILE A 192 -29.00 -53.36 -11.39
N GLU A 193 -30.15 -52.74 -11.08
CA GLU A 193 -31.45 -53.01 -11.74
C GLU A 193 -31.39 -52.84 -13.26
N ASN A 194 -30.59 -51.88 -13.75
CA ASN A 194 -30.41 -51.64 -15.18
C ASN A 194 -29.59 -52.72 -15.91
N ALA A 195 -28.84 -53.55 -15.16
CA ALA A 195 -27.89 -54.51 -15.72
C ALA A 195 -28.18 -55.98 -15.35
N CYS A 196 -28.94 -56.23 -14.27
CA CYS A 196 -29.23 -57.57 -13.77
C CYS A 196 -30.63 -57.65 -13.15
N SER A 197 -31.23 -58.84 -13.22
CA SER A 197 -32.51 -59.14 -12.58
C SER A 197 -32.37 -59.17 -11.05
N ILE A 198 -33.06 -58.25 -10.36
CA ILE A 198 -33.07 -58.20 -8.88
C ILE A 198 -33.60 -59.51 -8.26
N PRO A 199 -34.71 -60.11 -8.74
CA PRO A 199 -35.15 -61.42 -8.27
C PRO A 199 -34.06 -62.50 -8.34
N ALA A 200 -33.24 -62.51 -9.41
CA ALA A 200 -32.15 -63.46 -9.54
C ALA A 200 -31.08 -63.24 -8.47
N THR A 201 -30.68 -61.99 -8.18
CA THR A 201 -29.72 -61.69 -7.11
C THR A 201 -30.23 -62.13 -5.74
N ILE A 202 -31.53 -61.92 -5.43
CA ILE A 202 -32.13 -62.35 -4.16
C ILE A 202 -32.07 -63.87 -4.01
N VAL A 203 -32.45 -64.60 -5.06
CA VAL A 203 -32.41 -66.08 -5.07
C VAL A 203 -30.97 -66.57 -4.91
N ALA A 204 -30.00 -65.96 -5.59
CA ALA A 204 -28.60 -66.32 -5.42
C ALA A 204 -28.11 -66.10 -3.98
N LEU A 205 -28.47 -64.98 -3.34
CA LEU A 205 -28.10 -64.70 -1.95
C LEU A 205 -28.78 -65.67 -0.95
N GLN A 206 -30.04 -66.04 -1.18
CA GLN A 206 -30.74 -67.06 -0.40
C GLN A 206 -30.05 -68.43 -0.51
N GLU A 207 -29.61 -68.79 -1.72
CA GLU A 207 -28.87 -70.04 -1.96
C GLU A 207 -27.48 -70.01 -1.32
N MET A 208 -26.76 -68.89 -1.42
CA MET A 208 -25.47 -68.71 -0.73
C MET A 208 -25.60 -68.87 0.79
N ARG A 209 -26.67 -68.29 1.38
CA ARG A 209 -26.98 -68.45 2.80
C ARG A 209 -27.19 -69.92 3.14
N GLN A 210 -28.03 -70.62 2.38
CA GLN A 210 -28.36 -72.01 2.68
C GLN A 210 -27.18 -72.97 2.47
N ALA A 211 -26.39 -72.74 1.42
CA ALA A 211 -25.14 -73.45 1.19
C ALA A 211 -24.13 -73.21 2.34
N SER A 212 -24.02 -71.98 2.83
CA SER A 212 -23.15 -71.62 3.95
C SER A 212 -23.59 -72.30 5.25
N LEU A 213 -24.88 -72.26 5.58
CA LEU A 213 -25.44 -72.91 6.77
C LEU A 213 -25.25 -74.43 6.76
N GLY A 214 -25.22 -75.05 5.58
CA GLY A 214 -24.95 -76.49 5.41
C GLY A 214 -23.62 -76.96 5.99
N TYR A 215 -22.60 -76.09 6.05
CA TYR A 215 -21.29 -76.43 6.61
C TYR A 215 -21.25 -76.38 8.15
N PHE A 216 -22.23 -75.74 8.80
CA PHE A 216 -22.26 -75.54 10.26
C PHE A 216 -23.35 -76.35 10.98
N ARG A 217 -23.88 -77.42 10.36
CA ARG A 217 -24.96 -78.25 10.96
C ARG A 217 -24.62 -78.83 12.35
N ASN A 218 -23.33 -79.06 12.61
CA ASN A 218 -22.84 -79.63 13.86
C ASN A 218 -22.44 -78.57 14.90
N ASP A 219 -22.47 -77.28 14.54
CA ASP A 219 -21.98 -76.18 15.35
C ASP A 219 -23.04 -75.06 15.43
N SER A 220 -23.80 -75.07 16.53
CA SER A 220 -24.94 -74.15 16.72
C SER A 220 -24.51 -72.68 16.79
N ALA A 221 -23.35 -72.38 17.37
CA ALA A 221 -22.84 -71.01 17.50
C ALA A 221 -22.34 -70.46 16.15
N GLY A 222 -21.65 -71.27 15.34
CA GLY A 222 -21.28 -70.88 13.98
C GLY A 222 -22.51 -70.67 13.10
N LEU A 223 -23.52 -71.54 13.23
CA LEU A 223 -24.77 -71.46 12.49
C LEU A 223 -25.52 -70.13 12.78
N SER A 224 -25.64 -69.74 14.06
CA SER A 224 -26.32 -68.49 14.41
C SER A 224 -25.59 -67.26 13.87
N ILE A 225 -24.26 -67.21 14.00
CA ILE A 225 -23.43 -66.11 13.48
C ILE A 225 -23.65 -65.99 11.97
N VAL A 226 -23.47 -67.07 11.21
CA VAL A 226 -23.61 -67.03 9.75
C VAL A 226 -25.03 -66.62 9.34
N ALA A 227 -26.06 -67.15 10.01
CA ALA A 227 -27.45 -66.81 9.72
C ALA A 227 -27.71 -65.30 9.91
N GLU A 228 -27.29 -64.73 11.05
CA GLU A 228 -27.48 -63.31 11.36
C GLU A 228 -26.87 -62.38 10.30
N TYR A 229 -25.62 -62.62 9.90
CA TYR A 229 -24.96 -61.75 8.89
C TYR A 229 -25.56 -61.89 7.48
N PHE A 230 -25.97 -63.10 7.07
CA PHE A 230 -26.66 -63.29 5.79
C PHE A 230 -28.08 -62.71 5.80
N ASP A 231 -28.76 -62.74 6.95
CA ASP A 231 -30.07 -62.12 7.10
C ASP A 231 -29.95 -60.58 6.98
N VAL A 232 -28.93 -59.96 7.59
CA VAL A 232 -28.62 -58.53 7.40
C VAL A 232 -28.29 -58.21 5.94
N LEU A 233 -27.51 -59.05 5.27
CA LEU A 233 -27.20 -58.87 3.84
C LEU A 233 -28.48 -58.84 2.98
N LEU A 234 -29.38 -59.79 3.21
CA LEU A 234 -30.64 -59.90 2.47
C LEU A 234 -31.61 -58.76 2.79
N THR A 235 -31.71 -58.32 4.04
CA THR A 235 -32.58 -57.21 4.43
C THR A 235 -32.11 -55.88 3.84
N GLU A 236 -30.81 -55.59 3.94
CA GLU A 236 -30.24 -54.34 3.43
C GLU A 236 -30.24 -54.27 1.90
N PHE A 237 -30.05 -55.39 1.21
CA PHE A 237 -30.15 -55.44 -0.26
C PHE A 237 -31.58 -55.23 -0.75
N LYS A 238 -32.60 -55.75 -0.05
CA LYS A 238 -34.01 -55.55 -0.40
C LYS A 238 -34.49 -54.12 -0.16
N ALA A 239 -33.89 -53.45 0.81
CA ALA A 239 -34.30 -52.13 1.24
C ALA A 239 -33.99 -51.04 0.19
N PRO A 240 -34.83 -49.99 0.09
CA PRO A 240 -34.67 -48.93 -0.91
C PRO A 240 -33.42 -48.07 -0.64
N THR A 241 -32.90 -47.43 -1.68
CA THR A 241 -31.78 -46.48 -1.53
C THR A 241 -32.20 -45.33 -0.61
N PRO A 242 -31.41 -45.01 0.43
CA PRO A 242 -31.73 -43.88 1.29
C PRO A 242 -31.55 -42.56 0.54
N SER A 243 -32.40 -41.58 0.87
CA SER A 243 -32.32 -40.24 0.28
C SER A 243 -31.00 -39.55 0.61
N THR A 244 -30.47 -38.79 -0.35
CA THR A 244 -29.23 -38.03 -0.15
C THR A 244 -29.44 -36.90 0.85
N LYS A 245 -28.48 -36.70 1.74
CA LYS A 245 -28.46 -35.53 2.63
C LYS A 245 -28.08 -34.30 1.85
N VAL A 246 -29.05 -33.39 1.67
CA VAL A 246 -28.82 -32.10 1.02
C VAL A 246 -28.44 -31.07 2.07
N ARG A 247 -27.40 -30.31 1.78
CA ARG A 247 -26.93 -29.15 2.54
C ARG A 247 -27.35 -27.90 1.80
N GLN A 248 -28.50 -27.36 2.17
CA GLN A 248 -28.98 -26.09 1.65
C GLN A 248 -28.30 -24.93 2.38
N ARG A 249 -28.22 -23.77 1.72
CA ARG A 249 -27.58 -22.56 2.25
C ARG A 249 -28.53 -21.39 2.09
N GLU A 250 -28.51 -20.49 3.06
CA GLU A 250 -29.38 -19.32 3.10
C GLU A 250 -28.84 -18.19 2.23
N SER A 251 -27.53 -18.00 2.22
CA SER A 251 -26.89 -16.89 1.52
C SER A 251 -26.31 -17.31 0.18
N THR A 252 -26.34 -16.39 -0.79
CA THR A 252 -25.97 -16.63 -2.19
C THR A 252 -24.48 -16.87 -2.40
N ASP A 253 -23.63 -16.42 -1.49
CA ASP A 253 -22.18 -16.61 -1.49
C ASP A 253 -21.73 -18.01 -1.03
N LEU A 254 -22.64 -18.75 -0.39
CA LEU A 254 -22.42 -20.11 0.08
C LEU A 254 -22.95 -21.11 -0.96
N GLN A 255 -22.17 -22.14 -1.26
CA GLN A 255 -22.61 -23.20 -2.17
C GLN A 255 -23.41 -24.29 -1.44
N GLY A 256 -24.50 -24.74 -2.06
CA GLY A 256 -25.23 -25.93 -1.65
C GLY A 256 -24.49 -27.20 -2.06
N LEU A 257 -24.55 -28.24 -1.23
CA LEU A 257 -23.88 -29.53 -1.46
C LEU A 257 -24.80 -30.70 -1.12
N GLN A 258 -24.43 -31.90 -1.54
CA GLN A 258 -25.16 -33.12 -1.17
C GLN A 258 -24.19 -34.26 -0.81
N LEU A 259 -24.62 -35.12 0.11
CA LEU A 259 -23.88 -36.29 0.56
C LEU A 259 -24.78 -37.54 0.48
N PRO A 260 -24.34 -38.63 -0.18
CA PRO A 260 -25.03 -39.90 -0.09
C PRO A 260 -25.15 -40.37 1.37
N GLN A 261 -26.35 -40.77 1.80
CA GLN A 261 -26.59 -41.18 3.19
C GLN A 261 -25.75 -42.38 3.60
N ASN A 262 -25.42 -43.29 2.68
CA ASN A 262 -24.54 -44.42 2.95
C ASN A 262 -23.15 -43.96 3.42
N TYR A 263 -22.62 -42.87 2.85
CA TYR A 263 -21.34 -42.31 3.28
C TYR A 263 -21.41 -41.74 4.71
N PHE A 264 -22.55 -41.15 5.09
CA PHE A 264 -22.80 -40.70 6.46
C PHE A 264 -22.92 -41.89 7.44
N ASN A 265 -23.61 -42.95 7.05
CA ASN A 265 -23.79 -44.14 7.88
C ASN A 265 -22.48 -44.90 8.12
N GLY A 266 -21.59 -44.93 7.11
CA GLY A 266 -20.25 -45.54 7.22
C GLY A 266 -19.25 -44.69 8.00
N ALA A 267 -19.51 -43.39 8.16
CA ALA A 267 -18.67 -42.50 8.93
C ALA A 267 -18.67 -42.83 10.43
N GLU A 268 -17.70 -42.28 11.16
CA GLU A 268 -17.63 -42.38 12.62
C GLU A 268 -18.89 -41.79 13.27
N ARG A 269 -19.56 -42.58 14.13
CA ARG A 269 -20.70 -42.10 14.92
C ARG A 269 -20.20 -41.15 15.99
N ARG A 270 -20.65 -39.90 15.94
CA ARG A 270 -20.38 -38.89 16.97
C ARG A 270 -21.66 -38.62 17.76
N PRO A 271 -21.66 -38.76 19.09
CA PRO A 271 -22.82 -38.51 19.92
C PRO A 271 -23.14 -37.02 19.90
N LYS A 272 -24.44 -36.72 19.83
CA LYS A 272 -24.96 -35.37 19.96
C LYS A 272 -25.58 -35.24 21.34
N TYR A 273 -25.08 -34.28 22.11
CA TYR A 273 -25.58 -34.03 23.45
C TYR A 273 -26.75 -33.06 23.40
N VAL A 274 -27.80 -33.38 24.14
CA VAL A 274 -29.02 -32.60 24.22
C VAL A 274 -29.40 -32.44 25.68
N ILE A 275 -29.87 -31.26 26.09
CA ILE A 275 -30.40 -31.04 27.44
C ILE A 275 -31.92 -30.91 27.36
N LYS A 276 -32.63 -31.90 27.92
CA LYS A 276 -34.09 -32.02 27.95
C LYS A 276 -34.62 -32.20 29.37
N PRO A 277 -35.92 -31.91 29.61
CA PRO A 277 -36.57 -32.30 30.85
C PRO A 277 -36.55 -33.82 31.03
N GLY A 278 -36.39 -34.28 32.26
CA GLY A 278 -36.37 -35.70 32.61
C GLY A 278 -35.02 -36.42 32.48
N LEU A 279 -33.96 -35.76 32.00
CA LEU A 279 -32.61 -36.34 31.97
C LEU A 279 -32.03 -36.53 33.37
N SER A 280 -31.25 -37.60 33.53
CA SER A 280 -30.49 -37.88 34.74
C SER A 280 -29.42 -36.80 35.00
N VAL A 281 -28.99 -36.68 36.26
CA VAL A 281 -27.93 -35.73 36.65
C VAL A 281 -26.62 -36.01 35.90
N THR A 282 -26.32 -37.28 35.64
CA THR A 282 -25.14 -37.73 34.90
C THR A 282 -25.19 -37.26 33.45
N GLU A 283 -26.31 -37.47 32.75
CA GLU A 283 -26.47 -37.05 31.34
C GLU A 283 -26.39 -35.53 31.20
N LYS A 284 -27.01 -34.79 32.13
CA LYS A 284 -26.92 -33.32 32.18
C LYS A 284 -25.47 -32.86 32.38
N ASN A 285 -24.72 -33.51 33.27
CA ASN A 285 -23.31 -33.21 33.49
C ASN A 285 -22.45 -33.51 32.25
N ASP A 286 -22.71 -34.60 31.55
CA ASP A 286 -21.96 -34.97 30.35
C ASP A 286 -22.26 -34.02 29.17
N ALA A 287 -23.50 -33.55 29.05
CA ALA A 287 -23.86 -32.50 28.10
C ALA A 287 -23.14 -31.18 28.40
N ILE A 288 -23.07 -30.75 29.67
CA ILE A 288 -22.34 -29.55 30.08
C ILE A 288 -20.84 -29.68 29.82
N LYS A 289 -20.24 -30.84 30.13
CA LYS A 289 -18.84 -31.13 29.76
C LYS A 289 -18.63 -31.08 28.26
N ALA A 290 -19.59 -31.54 27.45
CA ALA A 290 -19.53 -31.41 26.00
C ALA A 290 -19.53 -29.94 25.55
N VAL A 291 -20.32 -29.07 26.19
CA VAL A 291 -20.31 -27.62 25.93
C VAL A 291 -18.92 -27.03 26.21
N TYR A 292 -18.30 -27.39 27.33
CA TYR A 292 -16.94 -26.91 27.64
C TYR A 292 -15.90 -27.39 26.63
N ARG A 293 -15.95 -28.67 26.23
CA ARG A 293 -15.05 -29.24 25.22
C ARG A 293 -15.21 -28.57 23.87
N GLN A 294 -16.44 -28.21 23.48
CA GLN A 294 -16.70 -27.51 22.23
C GLN A 294 -16.22 -26.04 22.26
N LEU A 295 -16.57 -25.28 23.29
CA LEU A 295 -16.27 -23.84 23.36
C LEU A 295 -14.83 -23.54 23.75
N PHE A 296 -14.22 -24.35 24.62
CA PHE A 296 -12.86 -24.15 25.11
C PHE A 296 -11.84 -25.10 24.48
N GLU A 297 -12.27 -25.97 23.56
CA GLU A 297 -11.50 -27.07 22.94
C GLU A 297 -11.01 -28.14 23.92
N ARG A 298 -11.34 -28.01 25.21
CA ARG A 298 -10.91 -28.88 26.30
C ARG A 298 -11.84 -28.76 27.48
N ASP A 299 -11.84 -29.77 28.33
CA ASP A 299 -12.53 -29.72 29.62
C ASP A 299 -11.72 -28.88 30.63
N ILE A 300 -12.15 -27.63 30.85
CA ILE A 300 -11.53 -26.70 31.80
C ILE A 300 -11.82 -27.05 33.27
N THR A 301 -12.91 -27.76 33.52
CA THR A 301 -13.34 -28.13 34.88
C THR A 301 -12.39 -29.18 35.45
N ARG A 302 -12.08 -30.21 34.68
CA ARG A 302 -11.17 -31.29 35.06
C ARG A 302 -9.71 -30.86 35.11
N ALA A 303 -9.28 -29.98 34.20
CA ALA A 303 -7.87 -29.60 34.09
C ALA A 303 -7.44 -28.50 35.08
N TYR A 304 -8.33 -27.54 35.36
CA TYR A 304 -7.97 -26.33 36.12
C TYR A 304 -8.93 -26.03 37.27
N SER A 305 -9.95 -26.86 37.50
CA SER A 305 -11.00 -26.63 38.50
C SER A 305 -11.76 -25.31 38.29
N LEU A 306 -11.86 -24.86 37.03
CA LEU A 306 -12.58 -23.64 36.66
C LEU A 306 -14.01 -23.97 36.27
N ASN A 307 -14.98 -23.53 37.08
CA ASN A 307 -16.40 -23.79 36.86
C ASN A 307 -17.20 -22.48 36.88
N LEU A 308 -18.33 -22.47 36.18
CA LEU A 308 -19.28 -21.35 36.18
C LEU A 308 -20.60 -21.84 36.79
N SER A 309 -20.57 -22.09 38.10
CA SER A 309 -21.62 -22.80 38.86
C SER A 309 -23.02 -22.23 38.67
N ASP A 310 -23.17 -20.91 38.59
CA ASP A 310 -24.47 -20.25 38.34
C ASP A 310 -25.05 -20.64 36.97
N LEU A 311 -24.25 -20.57 35.90
CA LEU A 311 -24.70 -20.91 34.55
C LEU A 311 -25.02 -22.40 34.41
N GLU A 312 -24.21 -23.26 35.02
CA GLU A 312 -24.46 -24.70 35.04
C GLU A 312 -25.77 -25.04 35.76
N SER A 313 -26.02 -24.40 36.91
CA SER A 313 -27.23 -24.65 37.70
C SER A 313 -28.47 -24.21 36.93
N LYS A 314 -28.44 -23.02 36.33
CA LYS A 314 -29.53 -22.51 35.48
C LYS A 314 -29.80 -23.42 34.28
N ALA A 315 -28.76 -23.96 33.65
CA ALA A 315 -28.91 -24.90 32.54
C ALA A 315 -29.47 -26.26 33.00
N LYS A 316 -29.02 -26.78 34.16
CA LYS A 316 -29.53 -28.03 34.75
C LYS A 316 -31.00 -27.93 35.13
N ASN A 317 -31.42 -26.75 35.62
CA ASN A 317 -32.79 -26.43 35.99
C ASN A 317 -33.68 -26.07 34.78
N LEU A 318 -33.09 -25.95 33.58
CA LEU A 318 -33.77 -25.53 32.35
C LEU A 318 -34.31 -24.08 32.41
N GLU A 319 -33.73 -23.24 33.27
CA GLU A 319 -34.01 -21.79 33.28
C GLU A 319 -33.41 -21.09 32.06
N ILE A 320 -32.31 -21.65 31.53
CA ILE A 320 -31.69 -21.24 30.28
C ILE A 320 -31.55 -22.44 29.35
N SER A 321 -31.75 -22.21 28.05
CA SER A 321 -31.50 -23.21 27.01
C SER A 321 -30.00 -23.42 26.80
N VAL A 322 -29.62 -24.48 26.08
CA VAL A 322 -28.22 -24.74 25.72
C VAL A 322 -27.67 -23.64 24.83
N LYS A 323 -28.50 -23.10 23.93
CA LYS A 323 -28.18 -21.92 23.11
C LYS A 323 -27.80 -20.72 23.98
N GLU A 324 -28.57 -20.43 25.02
CA GLU A 324 -28.31 -19.30 25.91
C GLU A 324 -27.12 -19.56 26.85
N LEU A 325 -26.92 -20.80 27.29
CA LEU A 325 -25.71 -21.22 28.00
C LEU A 325 -24.47 -20.95 27.14
N VAL A 326 -24.49 -21.38 25.87
CA VAL A 326 -23.39 -21.16 24.91
C VAL A 326 -23.14 -19.67 24.69
N ARG A 327 -24.20 -18.86 24.53
CA ARG A 327 -24.10 -17.39 24.39
C ARG A 327 -23.39 -16.76 25.59
N ARG A 328 -23.82 -17.09 26.81
CA ARG A 328 -23.25 -16.52 28.05
C ARG A 328 -21.81 -16.99 28.29
N LEU A 329 -21.50 -18.25 27.97
CA LEU A 329 -20.13 -18.75 28.02
C LEU A 329 -19.22 -18.04 27.02
N GLY A 330 -19.69 -17.80 25.79
CA GLY A 330 -18.96 -17.05 24.77
C GLY A 330 -18.67 -15.59 25.15
N LYS A 331 -19.57 -14.95 25.91
CA LYS A 331 -19.38 -13.59 26.44
C LYS A 331 -18.58 -13.54 27.74
N SER A 332 -18.24 -14.68 28.33
CA SER A 332 -17.56 -14.73 29.62
C SER A 332 -16.14 -14.15 29.53
N PRO A 333 -15.62 -13.57 30.63
CA PRO A 333 -14.21 -13.16 30.71
C PRO A 333 -13.22 -14.30 30.44
N LEU A 334 -13.62 -15.53 30.77
CA LEU A 334 -12.81 -16.73 30.57
C LEU A 334 -12.61 -17.03 29.08
N TYR A 335 -13.68 -16.94 28.28
CA TYR A 335 -13.59 -17.10 26.83
C TYR A 335 -12.77 -15.99 26.18
N ARG A 336 -13.01 -14.74 26.59
CA ARG A 336 -12.25 -13.57 26.11
C ARG A 336 -10.75 -13.74 26.34
N LYS A 337 -10.34 -14.12 27.55
CA LYS A 337 -8.92 -14.32 27.89
C LYS A 337 -8.26 -15.41 27.03
N ASN A 338 -9.00 -16.49 26.74
CA ASN A 338 -8.45 -17.65 26.03
C ASN A 338 -8.43 -17.50 24.50
N PHE A 339 -9.42 -16.82 23.90
CA PHE A 339 -9.63 -16.82 22.44
C PHE A 339 -9.77 -15.44 21.80
N HIS A 340 -9.79 -14.35 22.58
CA HIS A 340 -9.86 -12.99 22.07
C HIS A 340 -8.56 -12.21 22.30
N ASP A 341 -8.14 -12.04 23.56
CA ASP A 341 -7.08 -11.07 23.91
C ASP A 341 -5.70 -11.43 23.35
N GLY A 342 -5.43 -12.71 23.10
CA GLY A 342 -4.18 -13.21 22.50
C GLY A 342 -4.17 -13.28 20.97
N TYR A 343 -5.19 -12.74 20.29
CA TYR A 343 -5.42 -12.91 18.85
C TYR A 343 -5.81 -11.60 18.16
N VAL A 344 -5.59 -11.56 16.84
CA VAL A 344 -6.11 -10.50 15.97
C VAL A 344 -7.59 -10.75 15.69
N ASN A 345 -8.40 -9.70 15.54
CA ASN A 345 -9.84 -9.81 15.23
C ASN A 345 -10.15 -10.80 14.09
N SER A 346 -9.33 -10.83 13.04
CA SER A 346 -9.49 -11.78 11.93
C SER A 346 -9.40 -13.24 12.40
N ARG A 347 -8.47 -13.55 13.31
CA ARG A 347 -8.31 -14.88 13.88
C ARG A 347 -9.39 -15.20 14.92
N VAL A 348 -9.86 -14.21 15.66
CA VAL A 348 -11.00 -14.35 16.59
C VAL A 348 -12.25 -14.83 15.84
N VAL A 349 -12.55 -14.24 14.67
CA VAL A 349 -13.67 -14.68 13.83
C VAL A 349 -13.53 -16.16 13.46
N GLU A 350 -12.37 -16.58 12.96
CA GLU A 350 -12.13 -17.97 12.55
C GLU A 350 -12.32 -18.97 13.69
N LEU A 351 -11.83 -18.63 14.90
CA LEU A 351 -12.01 -19.47 16.08
C LEU A 351 -13.48 -19.47 16.55
N ALA A 352 -14.16 -18.32 16.52
CA ALA A 352 -15.58 -18.26 16.87
C ALA A 352 -16.45 -19.17 15.97
N PHE A 353 -16.18 -19.21 14.66
CA PHE A 353 -16.84 -20.14 13.74
C PHE A 353 -16.63 -21.61 14.12
N ARG A 354 -15.43 -21.97 14.58
CA ARG A 354 -15.14 -23.30 15.11
C ARG A 354 -15.97 -23.61 16.36
N HIS A 355 -16.00 -22.69 17.32
CA HIS A 355 -16.60 -22.91 18.63
C HIS A 355 -18.14 -22.91 18.59
N PHE A 356 -18.74 -21.91 17.94
CA PHE A 356 -20.19 -21.71 17.96
C PHE A 356 -20.91 -22.43 16.81
N LEU A 357 -20.31 -22.48 15.62
CA LEU A 357 -20.92 -23.12 14.45
C LEU A 357 -20.31 -24.48 14.09
N GLY A 358 -19.22 -24.88 14.73
CA GLY A 358 -18.60 -26.18 14.48
C GLY A 358 -18.01 -26.35 13.08
N ARG A 359 -17.76 -25.27 12.32
CA ARG A 359 -17.22 -25.33 10.95
C ARG A 359 -16.20 -24.23 10.68
N GLY A 360 -15.49 -24.34 9.55
CA GLY A 360 -14.70 -23.25 9.00
C GLY A 360 -15.57 -22.20 8.30
N ILE A 361 -14.99 -21.03 8.07
CA ILE A 361 -15.59 -20.00 7.22
C ILE A 361 -15.62 -20.53 5.80
N SER A 362 -16.70 -20.26 5.07
CA SER A 362 -16.89 -20.79 3.73
C SER A 362 -16.42 -19.78 2.68
N SER A 363 -16.86 -18.52 2.76
CA SER A 363 -16.58 -17.49 1.74
C SER A 363 -15.83 -16.27 2.31
N LYS A 364 -15.35 -15.41 1.41
CA LYS A 364 -14.71 -14.13 1.77
C LYS A 364 -15.75 -13.12 2.25
N GLU A 365 -16.93 -13.13 1.64
CA GLU A 365 -18.06 -12.26 1.95
C GLU A 365 -18.60 -12.55 3.35
N GLU A 366 -18.72 -13.83 3.71
CA GLU A 366 -19.05 -14.28 5.05
C GLU A 366 -18.02 -13.77 6.08
N PHE A 367 -16.72 -13.90 5.79
CA PHE A 367 -15.68 -13.35 6.66
C PHE A 367 -15.84 -11.84 6.85
N SER A 368 -16.01 -11.07 5.76
CA SER A 368 -16.15 -9.62 5.82
C SER A 368 -17.35 -9.17 6.65
N ARG A 369 -18.49 -9.89 6.55
CA ARG A 369 -19.71 -9.62 7.34
C ARG A 369 -19.47 -9.77 8.85
N TYR A 370 -18.89 -10.88 9.29
CA TYR A 370 -18.64 -11.09 10.72
C TYR A 370 -17.45 -10.27 11.24
N PHE A 371 -16.47 -9.98 10.38
CA PHE A 371 -15.36 -9.10 10.73
C PHE A 371 -15.81 -7.66 10.98
N SER A 372 -16.76 -7.13 10.21
CA SER A 372 -17.32 -5.79 10.45
C SER A 372 -18.08 -5.72 11.78
N ILE A 373 -18.84 -6.78 12.12
CA ILE A 373 -19.55 -6.89 13.40
C ILE A 373 -18.57 -6.89 14.59
N VAL A 374 -17.50 -7.69 14.54
CA VAL A 374 -16.46 -7.69 15.58
C VAL A 374 -15.78 -6.34 15.70
N SER A 375 -15.47 -5.72 14.57
CA SER A 375 -14.74 -4.45 14.55
C SER A 375 -15.56 -3.30 15.14
N ALA A 376 -16.90 -3.34 14.98
CA ALA A 376 -17.80 -2.33 15.52
C ALA A 376 -18.28 -2.62 16.95
N GLY A 377 -18.68 -3.86 17.24
CA GLY A 377 -19.37 -4.25 18.49
C GLY A 377 -18.56 -5.18 19.40
N GLY A 378 -17.31 -5.50 19.04
CA GLY A 378 -16.44 -6.39 19.82
C GLY A 378 -16.90 -7.84 19.86
N LEU A 379 -16.38 -8.59 20.84
CA LEU A 379 -16.65 -10.01 21.01
C LEU A 379 -18.13 -10.33 21.27
N SER A 380 -18.81 -9.55 22.10
CA SER A 380 -20.21 -9.81 22.47
C SER A 380 -21.14 -9.76 21.27
N ALA A 381 -20.97 -8.77 20.40
CA ALA A 381 -21.77 -8.63 19.19
C ALA A 381 -21.53 -9.79 18.20
N LEU A 382 -20.29 -10.28 18.09
CA LEU A 382 -19.99 -11.45 17.27
C LEU A 382 -20.68 -12.72 17.79
N VAL A 383 -20.61 -12.96 19.10
CA VAL A 383 -21.24 -14.13 19.71
C VAL A 383 -22.75 -14.09 19.48
N ASP A 384 -23.39 -12.94 19.68
CA ASP A 384 -24.82 -12.78 19.40
C ASP A 384 -25.12 -13.04 17.92
N ALA A 385 -24.38 -12.43 17.00
CA ALA A 385 -24.61 -12.61 15.56
C ALA A 385 -24.43 -14.07 15.08
N LEU A 386 -23.55 -14.85 15.71
CA LEU A 386 -23.36 -16.27 15.38
C LEU A 386 -24.46 -17.14 15.97
N VAL A 387 -24.82 -16.91 17.24
CA VAL A 387 -25.83 -17.72 17.94
C VAL A 387 -27.25 -17.40 17.45
N ASP A 388 -27.51 -16.16 17.06
CA ASP A 388 -28.81 -15.72 16.51
C ASP A 388 -28.95 -16.00 15.01
N SER A 389 -27.94 -16.59 14.38
CA SER A 389 -28.05 -17.00 12.97
C SER A 389 -29.08 -18.12 12.78
N GLN A 390 -29.75 -18.11 11.63
CA GLN A 390 -30.68 -19.17 11.26
C GLN A 390 -29.93 -20.51 11.11
N GLU A 391 -28.72 -20.50 10.54
CA GLU A 391 -27.86 -21.69 10.49
C GLU A 391 -27.63 -22.32 11.88
N TYR A 392 -27.40 -21.53 12.94
CA TYR A 392 -27.26 -22.10 14.27
C TYR A 392 -28.52 -22.84 14.70
N SER A 393 -29.68 -22.23 14.47
CA SER A 393 -30.99 -22.78 14.83
C SER A 393 -31.32 -24.05 14.03
N ASP A 394 -30.96 -24.12 12.75
CA ASP A 394 -31.20 -25.29 11.89
C ASP A 394 -30.37 -26.52 12.31
N TYR A 395 -29.11 -26.31 12.71
CA TYR A 395 -28.20 -27.42 13.05
C TYR A 395 -28.28 -27.87 14.51
N PHE A 396 -28.52 -26.93 15.43
CA PHE A 396 -28.45 -27.17 16.87
C PHE A 396 -29.78 -26.92 17.59
N GLY A 397 -30.65 -26.07 17.03
CA GLY A 397 -31.82 -25.58 17.73
C GLY A 397 -31.44 -24.88 19.03
N GLU A 398 -32.23 -25.07 20.08
CA GLU A 398 -31.98 -24.49 21.41
C GLU A 398 -31.44 -25.49 22.45
N GLU A 399 -31.61 -26.79 22.18
CA GLU A 399 -31.33 -27.86 23.15
C GLU A 399 -30.06 -28.66 22.85
N THR A 400 -29.56 -28.64 21.60
CA THR A 400 -28.40 -29.44 21.20
C THR A 400 -27.12 -28.66 21.42
N VAL A 401 -26.13 -29.31 22.00
CA VAL A 401 -24.77 -28.76 22.15
C VAL A 401 -24.12 -28.65 20.77
N PRO A 402 -23.47 -27.52 20.42
CA PRO A 402 -22.75 -27.41 19.17
C PRO A 402 -21.68 -28.49 19.02
N TYR A 403 -21.48 -28.99 17.81
CA TYR A 403 -20.54 -30.08 17.51
C TYR A 403 -19.76 -29.79 16.24
N LEU A 404 -18.56 -30.36 16.13
CA LEU A 404 -17.71 -30.20 14.95
C LEU A 404 -18.29 -30.94 13.73
N ARG A 405 -18.53 -30.18 12.67
CA ARG A 405 -19.07 -30.64 11.38
C ARG A 405 -17.93 -31.05 10.46
N GLY A 406 -17.34 -32.21 10.79
CA GLY A 406 -16.21 -32.82 10.09
C GLY A 406 -16.59 -33.69 8.89
N LEU A 407 -15.57 -34.35 8.32
CA LEU A 407 -15.76 -35.32 7.24
C LEU A 407 -16.72 -36.44 7.67
N GLY A 408 -17.66 -36.79 6.80
CA GLY A 408 -18.64 -37.85 7.04
C GLY A 408 -19.92 -37.39 7.75
N GLN A 409 -19.88 -36.30 8.53
CA GLN A 409 -21.07 -35.76 9.20
C GLN A 409 -21.95 -34.92 8.25
N GLU A 410 -21.31 -34.16 7.37
CA GLU A 410 -21.96 -33.34 6.35
C GLU A 410 -21.14 -33.31 5.05
N ALA A 411 -21.76 -32.85 3.96
CA ALA A 411 -21.06 -32.59 2.70
C ALA A 411 -20.05 -31.44 2.88
N GLN A 412 -18.78 -31.70 2.59
CA GLN A 412 -17.68 -30.75 2.76
C GLN A 412 -17.38 -30.03 1.45
N GLU A 413 -17.14 -28.72 1.52
CA GLU A 413 -16.69 -27.98 0.35
C GLU A 413 -15.18 -28.12 0.12
N CYS A 414 -14.77 -28.17 -1.14
CA CYS A 414 -13.35 -28.25 -1.48
C CYS A 414 -12.61 -26.90 -1.29
N ARG A 415 -13.34 -25.78 -1.28
CA ARG A 415 -12.79 -24.42 -1.21
C ARG A 415 -12.00 -24.16 0.08
N ASN A 416 -12.48 -24.66 1.21
CA ASN A 416 -11.87 -24.46 2.53
C ASN A 416 -11.33 -25.77 3.16
N TRP A 417 -11.15 -26.82 2.35
CA TRP A 417 -10.80 -28.18 2.80
C TRP A 417 -9.62 -28.25 3.78
N GLY A 418 -8.45 -27.74 3.38
CA GLY A 418 -7.24 -27.74 4.21
C GLY A 418 -7.40 -26.91 5.48
N PRO A 419 -7.79 -25.62 5.39
CA PRO A 419 -7.98 -24.76 6.55
C PRO A 419 -9.00 -25.30 7.56
N GLN A 420 -10.09 -25.92 7.09
CA GLN A 420 -11.09 -26.50 7.98
C GLN A 420 -10.56 -27.71 8.75
N GLN A 421 -9.78 -28.58 8.12
CA GLN A 421 -9.17 -29.71 8.83
C GLN A 421 -8.12 -29.28 9.83
N ASP A 422 -7.30 -28.28 9.50
CA ASP A 422 -6.33 -27.72 10.43
C ASP A 422 -7.02 -26.97 11.59
N LEU A 423 -8.17 -26.33 11.33
CA LEU A 423 -8.99 -25.67 12.34
C LEU A 423 -9.55 -26.66 13.36
N PHE A 424 -9.83 -27.90 12.96
CA PHE A 424 -10.39 -28.91 13.85
C PHE A 424 -9.40 -29.57 14.80
N ARG A 425 -8.11 -29.28 14.66
CA ARG A 425 -7.05 -29.79 15.54
C ARG A 425 -6.91 -28.95 16.81
N TYR A 426 -6.45 -29.58 17.90
CA TYR A 426 -6.03 -28.89 19.13
C TYR A 426 -4.91 -27.87 18.89
N SER A 427 -4.19 -27.99 17.77
CA SER A 427 -3.12 -27.07 17.40
C SER A 427 -3.62 -25.72 16.85
N ALA A 428 -4.92 -25.60 16.55
CA ALA A 428 -5.48 -24.42 15.90
C ALA A 428 -5.28 -23.12 16.70
N PRO A 429 -5.47 -23.05 18.03
CA PRO A 429 -5.24 -21.82 18.80
C PRO A 429 -3.77 -21.36 18.83
N PHE A 430 -2.80 -22.26 18.58
CA PHE A 430 -1.39 -21.84 18.53
C PHE A 430 -1.05 -21.08 17.25
N ARG A 431 -1.89 -21.17 16.21
CA ARG A 431 -1.72 -20.36 15.01
C ARG A 431 -2.29 -18.95 15.22
N LYS A 432 -1.41 -17.96 15.19
CA LYS A 432 -1.76 -16.53 15.35
C LYS A 432 -2.13 -15.83 14.06
N ILE A 433 -1.67 -16.34 12.92
CA ILE A 433 -1.94 -15.79 11.60
C ILE A 433 -3.30 -16.33 11.11
N PRO A 434 -4.21 -15.46 10.60
CA PRO A 434 -5.50 -15.90 10.09
C PRO A 434 -5.33 -16.76 8.83
N GLN A 435 -6.09 -17.85 8.75
CA GLN A 435 -6.01 -18.83 7.67
C GLN A 435 -6.99 -18.55 6.54
N PHE A 436 -8.25 -18.29 6.85
CA PHE A 436 -9.33 -18.30 5.87
C PHE A 436 -9.26 -17.07 4.97
N VAL A 437 -9.20 -15.88 5.56
CA VAL A 437 -9.11 -14.62 4.79
C VAL A 437 -7.87 -14.57 3.89
N THR A 438 -6.73 -15.08 4.37
CA THR A 438 -5.50 -15.12 3.57
C THR A 438 -5.63 -16.11 2.41
N THR A 439 -6.21 -17.30 2.64
CA THR A 439 -6.47 -18.27 1.57
C THR A 439 -7.47 -17.76 0.53
N PHE A 440 -8.61 -17.19 0.96
CA PHE A 440 -9.62 -16.67 0.03
C PHE A 440 -9.10 -15.50 -0.78
N ALA A 441 -8.37 -14.56 -0.17
CA ALA A 441 -7.73 -13.47 -0.90
C ALA A 441 -6.71 -14.00 -1.93
N SER A 442 -5.94 -15.04 -1.56
CA SER A 442 -4.94 -15.64 -2.46
C SER A 442 -5.54 -16.42 -3.64
N TYR A 443 -6.80 -16.87 -3.56
CA TYR A 443 -7.47 -17.48 -4.71
C TYR A 443 -7.75 -16.47 -5.83
N GLU A 444 -8.00 -15.20 -5.47
CA GLU A 444 -8.26 -14.12 -6.43
C GLU A 444 -6.96 -13.47 -6.94
N GLN A 445 -5.94 -13.40 -6.10
CA GLN A 445 -4.65 -12.77 -6.41
C GLN A 445 -3.75 -13.63 -7.31
N PRO A 446 -2.77 -13.03 -8.01
CA PRO A 446 -1.72 -13.77 -8.72
C PRO A 446 -0.85 -14.61 -7.76
N LEU A 447 0.05 -15.43 -8.31
CA LEU A 447 1.00 -16.19 -7.50
C LEU A 447 1.78 -15.27 -6.55
N PRO A 448 1.94 -15.64 -5.27
CA PRO A 448 2.64 -14.81 -4.29
C PRO A 448 4.15 -14.75 -4.56
N ASP A 449 4.79 -13.66 -4.14
CA ASP A 449 6.25 -13.59 -4.11
C ASP A 449 6.81 -14.40 -2.92
N GLN A 450 7.12 -15.66 -3.16
CA GLN A 450 7.78 -16.54 -2.20
C GLN A 450 8.61 -17.61 -2.93
N HIS A 451 9.43 -18.35 -2.19
CA HIS A 451 10.16 -19.49 -2.72
C HIS A 451 9.21 -20.57 -3.30
N PRO A 452 9.56 -21.25 -4.41
CA PRO A 452 8.71 -22.27 -5.05
C PRO A 452 8.26 -23.42 -4.15
N TYR A 453 9.06 -23.74 -3.12
CA TYR A 453 8.79 -24.82 -2.17
C TYR A 453 8.08 -24.37 -0.88
N GLY A 454 7.64 -23.11 -0.81
CA GLY A 454 6.94 -22.53 0.33
C GLY A 454 7.74 -21.41 1.01
N SER A 455 7.04 -20.52 1.72
CA SER A 455 7.58 -19.30 2.34
C SER A 455 8.72 -19.55 3.34
N GLY A 456 8.73 -20.68 4.03
CA GLY A 456 9.76 -21.04 5.01
C GLY A 456 11.15 -21.37 4.44
N ASN A 457 11.28 -21.42 3.11
CA ASN A 457 12.55 -21.75 2.42
C ASN A 457 13.39 -20.54 2.03
N ASP A 458 12.86 -19.32 2.11
CA ASP A 458 13.68 -18.12 1.95
C ASP A 458 14.36 -17.77 3.29
N PRO A 459 15.67 -17.53 3.32
CA PRO A 459 16.33 -16.99 4.49
C PRO A 459 16.03 -15.50 4.65
N LEU A 460 16.17 -14.98 5.87
CA LEU A 460 16.14 -13.54 6.11
C LEU A 460 17.35 -12.87 5.43
N GLU A 461 17.13 -11.77 4.72
CA GLU A 461 18.17 -11.04 3.96
C GLU A 461 18.99 -10.10 4.83
N ILE A 462 19.76 -10.69 5.75
CA ILE A 462 20.65 -10.03 6.72
C ILE A 462 22.13 -10.29 6.41
N GLN A 463 23.02 -9.54 7.07
CA GLN A 463 24.47 -9.62 6.84
C GLN A 463 25.05 -11.01 7.13
N PHE A 464 24.69 -11.62 8.26
CA PHE A 464 25.20 -12.93 8.69
C PHE A 464 24.09 -13.89 9.11
N GLY A 465 24.41 -15.19 9.06
CA GLY A 465 23.54 -16.26 9.54
C GLY A 465 22.56 -16.76 8.46
N ALA A 466 22.35 -18.07 8.42
CA ALA A 466 21.32 -18.71 7.62
C ALA A 466 20.06 -18.84 8.48
N ILE A 467 19.40 -17.71 8.75
CA ILE A 467 18.22 -17.67 9.62
C ILE A 467 16.98 -17.87 8.76
N PHE A 468 16.29 -19.00 8.99
CA PHE A 468 14.99 -19.30 8.43
C PHE A 468 13.93 -19.16 9.53
N PRO A 469 12.79 -18.51 9.28
CA PRO A 469 11.67 -18.49 10.22
C PRO A 469 11.27 -19.91 10.65
N LYS A 470 11.19 -20.16 11.97
CA LYS A 470 10.83 -21.49 12.50
C LYS A 470 9.34 -21.78 12.28
N GLU A 471 9.06 -22.79 11.47
CA GLU A 471 7.70 -23.25 11.17
C GLU A 471 6.96 -23.81 12.41
N THR A 472 7.66 -24.26 13.46
CA THR A 472 7.05 -24.91 14.63
C THR A 472 6.50 -23.95 15.69
N ARG A 473 7.04 -22.72 15.81
CA ARG A 473 6.60 -21.76 16.85
C ARG A 473 5.41 -20.92 16.41
N ASN A 474 5.32 -20.61 15.11
CA ASN A 474 4.22 -19.88 14.48
C ASN A 474 4.08 -20.37 13.02
N PRO A 475 3.36 -21.47 12.76
CA PRO A 475 3.31 -22.08 11.44
C PRO A 475 2.65 -21.14 10.41
N SER A 476 3.42 -20.71 9.42
CA SER A 476 2.97 -19.94 8.26
C SER A 476 3.38 -20.66 6.97
N THR A 477 2.87 -21.86 6.74
CA THR A 477 3.33 -22.71 5.62
C THR A 477 2.91 -22.23 4.23
N SER A 478 1.94 -21.30 4.14
CA SER A 478 1.40 -20.65 2.93
C SER A 478 1.74 -21.33 1.59
N PRO A 479 1.26 -22.57 1.36
CA PRO A 479 1.65 -23.32 0.17
C PRO A 479 1.03 -22.68 -1.09
N ALA A 480 1.83 -22.57 -2.15
CA ALA A 480 1.37 -22.09 -3.45
C ALA A 480 1.83 -23.03 -4.57
N PRO A 481 0.97 -23.31 -5.58
CA PRO A 481 1.29 -24.24 -6.66
C PRO A 481 2.18 -23.58 -7.72
N PHE A 482 3.50 -23.56 -7.50
CA PHE A 482 4.46 -23.12 -8.51
C PHE A 482 4.71 -24.21 -9.56
N GLY A 483 4.47 -23.86 -10.83
CA GLY A 483 4.84 -24.69 -11.97
C GLY A 483 6.36 -24.89 -12.10
N LYS A 484 6.77 -25.85 -12.94
CA LYS A 484 8.19 -26.11 -13.23
C LYS A 484 8.85 -24.86 -13.83
N ASP A 485 8.17 -24.23 -14.78
CA ASP A 485 8.71 -23.11 -15.57
C ASP A 485 8.22 -21.79 -14.97
N THR A 486 8.78 -21.44 -13.81
CA THR A 486 8.45 -20.21 -13.08
C THR A 486 9.72 -19.40 -12.82
N ARG A 487 9.59 -18.07 -12.90
CA ARG A 487 10.68 -17.14 -12.59
C ARG A 487 10.19 -16.09 -11.60
N ARG A 488 10.86 -16.01 -10.47
CA ARG A 488 10.66 -15.01 -9.44
C ARG A 488 11.17 -13.65 -9.90
N VAL A 489 10.45 -12.61 -9.55
CA VAL A 489 10.87 -11.23 -9.81
C VAL A 489 11.90 -10.83 -8.76
N LEU A 490 13.15 -10.68 -9.19
CA LEU A 490 14.25 -10.26 -8.33
C LEU A 490 14.55 -8.77 -8.56
N ILE A 491 14.73 -8.03 -7.46
CA ILE A 491 15.03 -6.60 -7.49
C ILE A 491 16.54 -6.41 -7.44
N ARG A 492 17.10 -5.69 -8.42
CA ARG A 492 18.54 -5.38 -8.45
C ARG A 492 18.95 -4.53 -7.25
N ARG A 493 20.02 -4.91 -6.55
CA ARG A 493 20.65 -4.06 -5.52
C ARG A 493 21.55 -3.02 -6.20
N GLY A 494 20.93 -1.94 -6.66
CA GLY A 494 21.55 -0.88 -7.43
C GLY A 494 20.51 -0.20 -8.35
N PRO A 495 20.94 0.46 -9.43
CA PRO A 495 20.00 1.02 -10.42
C PRO A 495 19.12 -0.09 -11.04
N GLY A 496 17.80 0.09 -11.00
CA GLY A 496 16.84 -0.91 -11.51
C GLY A 496 16.99 -1.20 -13.01
N ILE A 497 17.52 -0.25 -13.79
CA ILE A 497 17.83 -0.38 -15.22
C ILE A 497 18.94 -1.40 -15.52
N GLN A 498 19.75 -1.75 -14.52
CA GLN A 498 20.82 -2.76 -14.62
C GLN A 498 20.35 -4.15 -14.17
N ASN A 499 19.05 -4.43 -14.30
CA ASN A 499 18.53 -5.77 -14.03
C ASN A 499 18.88 -6.71 -15.19
N GLN A 500 19.56 -7.82 -14.90
CA GLN A 500 20.08 -8.76 -15.90
C GLN A 500 19.00 -9.38 -16.78
N VAL A 501 17.76 -9.42 -16.30
CA VAL A 501 16.63 -9.95 -17.08
C VAL A 501 16.27 -9.03 -18.24
N GLY A 502 16.33 -7.72 -18.05
CA GLY A 502 16.07 -6.73 -19.10
C GLY A 502 17.32 -6.29 -19.85
N ASN A 503 18.50 -6.41 -19.22
CA ASN A 503 19.79 -6.02 -19.79
C ASN A 503 20.90 -7.00 -19.37
N PRO A 504 21.08 -8.13 -20.08
CA PRO A 504 22.10 -9.12 -19.75
C PRO A 504 23.53 -8.58 -19.78
N ALA A 505 23.84 -7.64 -20.68
CA ALA A 505 25.17 -7.01 -20.77
C ALA A 505 25.53 -6.16 -19.53
N SER A 506 24.56 -5.83 -18.67
CA SER A 506 24.82 -5.06 -17.44
C SER A 506 25.42 -5.90 -16.31
N VAL A 507 25.52 -7.22 -16.45
CA VAL A 507 26.07 -8.12 -15.41
C VAL A 507 27.50 -7.74 -15.02
N GLN A 508 28.34 -7.34 -15.99
CA GLN A 508 29.72 -6.91 -15.78
C GLN A 508 29.87 -5.50 -15.18
N LYS A 509 28.79 -4.70 -15.17
CA LYS A 509 28.85 -3.30 -14.70
C LYS A 509 28.80 -3.25 -13.18
N THR A 510 29.68 -2.43 -12.59
CA THR A 510 29.66 -2.18 -11.15
C THR A 510 28.42 -1.38 -10.75
N PRO A 511 27.83 -1.65 -9.56
CA PRO A 511 26.51 -1.15 -9.20
C PRO A 511 26.48 0.31 -8.71
N GLY A 512 27.61 1.03 -8.78
CA GLY A 512 27.72 2.44 -8.39
C GLY A 512 27.44 2.72 -6.90
N THR A 513 26.98 3.93 -6.58
CA THR A 513 26.72 4.38 -5.20
C THR A 513 25.44 3.80 -4.58
N LEU A 514 24.49 3.35 -5.40
CA LEU A 514 23.23 2.74 -4.94
C LEU A 514 23.38 1.25 -4.58
N GLY A 515 24.48 0.63 -5.00
CA GLY A 515 24.78 -0.78 -4.75
C GLY A 515 25.70 -1.03 -3.55
N PRO A 516 26.07 -2.30 -3.29
CA PRO A 516 27.12 -2.61 -2.34
C PRO A 516 28.49 -2.11 -2.82
N LYS A 517 29.40 -1.90 -1.86
CA LYS A 517 30.82 -1.70 -2.15
C LYS A 517 31.40 -2.96 -2.77
N VAL A 518 32.07 -2.80 -3.90
CA VAL A 518 32.75 -3.88 -4.62
C VAL A 518 34.24 -3.85 -4.27
N PHE A 519 34.80 -5.01 -3.95
CA PHE A 519 36.22 -5.20 -3.70
C PHE A 519 36.82 -5.98 -4.86
N LYS A 520 37.85 -5.42 -5.49
CA LYS A 520 38.56 -6.03 -6.62
C LYS A 520 40.06 -6.07 -6.33
N MET A 521 40.69 -7.19 -6.64
CA MET A 521 42.13 -7.38 -6.53
C MET A 521 42.79 -7.05 -7.87
N ASP A 522 43.23 -5.80 -8.05
CA ASP A 522 43.94 -5.40 -9.28
C ASP A 522 45.41 -5.85 -9.22
N GLN A 523 45.75 -6.95 -9.88
CA GLN A 523 47.14 -7.33 -10.15
C GLN A 523 47.58 -6.72 -11.50
N SER A 524 48.23 -5.56 -11.49
CA SER A 524 49.01 -5.13 -12.67
C SER A 524 50.28 -4.38 -12.28
N PRO A 525 51.47 -4.96 -12.56
CA PRO A 525 52.68 -4.22 -12.84
C PRO A 525 52.93 -4.25 -14.35
N SER A 526 52.42 -3.28 -15.10
CA SER A 526 52.80 -3.12 -16.51
C SER A 526 54.03 -2.19 -16.59
N PHE A 527 55.21 -2.78 -16.57
CA PHE A 527 56.45 -2.13 -16.97
C PHE A 527 56.40 -1.90 -18.50
N THR A 528 56.06 -0.69 -18.93
CA THR A 528 56.28 -0.26 -20.32
C THR A 528 57.55 0.58 -20.36
N GLY A 529 58.56 0.02 -21.02
CA GLY A 529 59.90 0.56 -21.12
C GLY A 529 60.01 1.89 -21.88
N LEU A 530 61.15 2.51 -21.60
CA LEU A 530 61.85 3.54 -22.36
C LEU A 530 61.42 3.66 -23.84
N THR A 531 60.83 4.81 -24.18
CA THR A 531 60.92 5.38 -25.54
C THR A 531 61.57 6.77 -25.44
N PRO A 532 62.61 7.07 -26.23
CA PRO A 532 63.38 8.30 -26.10
C PRO A 532 62.60 9.50 -26.67
N SER A 533 62.59 10.59 -25.91
CA SER A 533 61.99 11.86 -26.31
C SER A 533 62.79 12.51 -27.44
N THR A 534 62.16 12.69 -28.60
CA THR A 534 62.56 13.72 -29.56
C THR A 534 61.85 15.04 -29.23
N SER A 535 62.68 16.06 -28.97
CA SER A 535 62.49 17.53 -29.17
C SER A 535 61.11 18.00 -29.68
N SER A 536 60.51 19.11 -29.23
CA SER A 536 61.10 20.45 -29.12
C SER A 536 60.02 21.47 -28.73
N PHE A 537 60.38 22.39 -27.83
CA PHE A 537 60.02 23.82 -27.76
C PHE A 537 58.54 24.26 -27.86
N LEU A 538 57.91 24.57 -26.71
CA LEU A 538 57.41 25.92 -26.38
C LEU A 538 56.53 25.92 -25.10
N SER A 539 56.95 26.74 -24.14
CA SER A 539 56.18 27.43 -23.09
C SER A 539 56.58 27.11 -21.64
N ASN A 540 57.27 28.10 -21.06
CA ASN A 540 57.59 28.23 -19.66
C ASN A 540 56.31 28.49 -18.86
N ARG A 541 55.85 27.50 -18.09
CA ARG A 541 55.11 27.77 -16.85
C ARG A 541 55.46 26.70 -15.83
N ARG A 542 56.37 27.04 -14.93
CA ARG A 542 56.72 26.24 -13.74
C ARG A 542 55.47 26.08 -12.88
N GLN A 543 54.83 24.92 -12.99
CA GLN A 543 54.01 24.35 -11.92
C GLN A 543 54.78 23.18 -11.31
N PRO A 544 54.73 22.98 -9.99
CA PRO A 544 55.36 21.84 -9.36
C PRO A 544 54.59 20.59 -9.81
N VAL A 545 55.19 19.78 -10.68
CA VAL A 545 54.72 18.42 -10.92
C VAL A 545 54.98 17.66 -9.62
N SER A 546 53.97 17.63 -8.76
CA SER A 546 53.88 16.66 -7.68
C SER A 546 54.10 15.28 -8.29
N SER A 547 55.08 14.57 -7.75
CA SER A 547 55.41 13.17 -8.02
C SER A 547 54.27 12.22 -7.62
N LYS A 548 53.08 12.42 -8.17
CA LYS A 548 51.95 11.48 -8.08
C LYS A 548 52.04 10.51 -9.25
N GLY A 549 53.02 9.62 -9.18
CA GLY A 549 53.26 8.63 -10.24
C GLY A 549 53.95 7.35 -9.78
N ILE A 550 54.37 7.25 -8.52
CA ILE A 550 54.78 5.97 -7.93
C ILE A 550 53.66 5.57 -6.99
N SER A 551 52.76 4.75 -7.51
CA SER A 551 51.62 4.26 -6.79
C SER A 551 52.06 3.21 -5.77
N THR A 552 51.97 3.54 -4.47
CA THR A 552 51.92 2.57 -3.36
C THR A 552 50.60 1.77 -3.42
N LYS A 553 50.36 1.04 -4.52
CA LYS A 553 49.13 0.25 -4.76
C LYS A 553 49.19 -1.18 -4.23
N PHE A 554 50.27 -1.54 -3.53
CA PHE A 554 50.51 -2.87 -2.99
C PHE A 554 50.96 -2.81 -1.53
N SER A 555 50.23 -2.08 -0.67
CA SER A 555 50.46 -2.22 0.78
C SER A 555 49.74 -3.46 1.28
N GLU A 556 50.39 -4.23 2.15
CA GLU A 556 49.83 -5.39 2.86
C GLU A 556 48.46 -5.09 3.49
N SER A 557 48.23 -3.85 3.92
CA SER A 557 46.95 -3.41 4.46
C SER A 557 45.78 -3.44 3.46
N THR A 558 46.03 -3.29 2.15
CA THR A 558 44.98 -3.35 1.11
C THR A 558 44.57 -4.77 0.78
N THR A 559 45.52 -5.71 0.70
CA THR A 559 45.25 -7.15 0.48
C THR A 559 44.53 -7.76 1.68
N GLN A 560 44.96 -7.44 2.90
CA GLN A 560 44.24 -7.85 4.12
C GLN A 560 42.80 -7.32 4.16
N GLY A 561 42.56 -6.11 3.64
CA GLY A 561 41.21 -5.56 3.50
C GLY A 561 40.32 -6.38 2.56
N ILE A 562 40.88 -6.90 1.46
CA ILE A 562 40.17 -7.77 0.50
C ILE A 562 39.92 -9.15 1.10
N ILE A 563 40.90 -9.73 1.79
CA ILE A 563 40.75 -11.01 2.50
C ILE A 563 39.61 -10.92 3.52
N ARG A 564 39.60 -9.85 4.32
CA ARG A 564 38.51 -9.58 5.27
C ARG A 564 37.15 -9.46 4.56
N ALA A 565 37.10 -8.74 3.44
CA ALA A 565 35.87 -8.63 2.64
C ALA A 565 35.39 -10.00 2.11
N ALA A 566 36.31 -10.89 1.73
CA ALA A 566 35.98 -12.24 1.29
C ALA A 566 35.38 -13.09 2.42
N TYR A 567 35.93 -13.02 3.64
CA TYR A 567 35.33 -13.67 4.82
C TYR A 567 33.95 -13.10 5.15
N LEU A 568 33.79 -11.77 5.13
CA LEU A 568 32.50 -11.11 5.33
C LEU A 568 31.46 -11.52 4.28
N GLN A 569 31.88 -11.75 3.03
CA GLN A 569 30.96 -12.21 2.01
C GLN A 569 30.54 -13.67 2.23
N VAL A 570 31.51 -14.58 2.39
CA VAL A 570 31.27 -16.04 2.46
C VAL A 570 30.61 -16.45 3.79
N PHE A 571 31.08 -15.92 4.92
CA PHE A 571 30.57 -16.25 6.26
C PHE A 571 29.63 -15.19 6.85
N GLY A 572 29.50 -14.01 6.22
CA GLY A 572 28.68 -12.92 6.73
C GLY A 572 29.27 -12.15 7.92
N ARG A 573 30.34 -12.68 8.53
CA ARG A 573 31.00 -12.16 9.72
C ARG A 573 32.50 -12.39 9.64
N ASP A 574 33.25 -11.66 10.45
CA ASP A 574 34.64 -12.01 10.70
C ASP A 574 34.69 -13.37 11.44
N VAL A 575 35.62 -14.21 11.00
CA VAL A 575 35.82 -15.56 11.50
C VAL A 575 36.74 -15.51 12.74
N TYR A 576 36.55 -16.41 13.70
CA TYR A 576 37.41 -16.46 14.89
C TYR A 576 38.85 -16.80 14.49
N GLU A 577 39.85 -16.37 15.26
CA GLU A 577 41.27 -16.50 14.89
C GLU A 577 41.69 -17.95 14.56
N GLY A 578 41.21 -18.93 15.34
CA GLY A 578 41.48 -20.36 15.10
C GLY A 578 40.70 -20.97 13.93
N GLN A 579 39.78 -20.24 13.32
CA GLN A 579 38.93 -20.69 12.22
C GLN A 579 39.38 -20.12 10.86
N ARG A 580 40.38 -19.20 10.84
CA ARG A 580 40.94 -18.64 9.61
C ARG A 580 41.75 -19.67 8.83
N GLN A 581 41.62 -19.67 7.51
CA GLN A 581 42.40 -20.51 6.61
C GLN A 581 43.70 -19.82 6.20
N LYS A 582 44.66 -19.77 7.12
CA LYS A 582 45.96 -19.10 6.91
C LYS A 582 46.69 -19.57 5.65
N VAL A 583 46.65 -20.87 5.36
CA VAL A 583 47.30 -21.43 4.15
C VAL A 583 46.70 -20.85 2.87
N ALA A 584 45.37 -20.70 2.81
CA ALA A 584 44.71 -20.13 1.64
C ALA A 584 44.95 -18.62 1.53
N GLU A 585 45.05 -17.92 2.66
CA GLU A 585 45.39 -16.49 2.72
C GLU A 585 46.80 -16.23 2.16
N ILE A 586 47.79 -16.99 2.63
CA ILE A 586 49.19 -16.88 2.15
C ILE A 586 49.26 -17.14 0.64
N LYS A 587 48.55 -18.14 0.14
CA LYS A 587 48.51 -18.44 -1.30
C LYS A 587 47.92 -17.29 -2.13
N LEU A 588 46.87 -16.62 -1.62
CA LEU A 588 46.29 -15.46 -2.28
C LEU A 588 47.22 -14.26 -2.24
N GLU A 589 47.90 -14.03 -1.11
CA GLU A 589 48.88 -12.95 -0.94
C GLU A 589 50.08 -13.12 -1.85
N ASN A 590 50.55 -14.35 -2.04
CA ASN A 590 51.62 -14.71 -2.97
C ASN A 590 51.18 -14.68 -4.45
N GLY A 591 49.88 -14.60 -4.73
CA GLY A 591 49.32 -14.66 -6.08
C GLY A 591 49.32 -16.07 -6.70
N GLU A 592 49.45 -17.13 -5.89
CA GLU A 592 49.39 -18.52 -6.36
C GLU A 592 47.97 -18.95 -6.76
N ILE A 593 46.95 -18.29 -6.18
CA ILE A 593 45.53 -18.56 -6.43
C ILE A 593 44.79 -17.26 -6.76
N THR A 594 43.74 -17.35 -7.58
CA THR A 594 42.87 -16.19 -7.89
C THR A 594 41.85 -15.94 -6.76
N MET A 595 41.16 -14.80 -6.81
CA MET A 595 40.08 -14.49 -5.87
C MET A 595 38.97 -15.54 -5.95
N ARG A 596 38.65 -16.01 -7.15
CA ARG A 596 37.68 -17.11 -7.38
C ARG A 596 38.11 -18.40 -6.69
N GLU A 597 39.37 -18.78 -6.81
CA GLU A 597 39.90 -19.99 -6.18
C GLU A 597 39.94 -19.86 -4.66
N PHE A 598 40.28 -18.69 -4.13
CA PHE A 598 40.21 -18.43 -2.70
C PHE A 598 38.78 -18.57 -2.16
N ILE A 599 37.77 -18.04 -2.87
CA ILE A 599 36.34 -18.23 -2.50
C ILE A 599 35.95 -19.70 -2.57
N ARG A 600 36.42 -20.44 -3.58
CA ARG A 600 36.19 -21.89 -3.70
C ARG A 600 36.74 -22.64 -2.49
N LEU A 601 37.95 -22.31 -2.03
CA LEU A 601 38.56 -22.92 -0.85
C LEU A 601 37.79 -22.58 0.44
N LEU A 602 37.39 -21.31 0.62
CA LEU A 602 36.60 -20.89 1.77
C LEU A 602 35.24 -21.60 1.81
N ALA A 603 34.55 -21.71 0.67
CA ALA A 603 33.26 -22.38 0.57
C ALA A 603 33.35 -23.91 0.75
N LYS A 604 34.47 -24.53 0.33
CA LYS A 604 34.73 -25.96 0.57
C LYS A 604 35.28 -26.26 1.97
N SER A 605 35.51 -25.25 2.81
CA SER A 605 36.02 -25.46 4.16
C SER A 605 35.05 -26.26 5.04
N ASP A 606 35.61 -27.04 5.97
CA ASP A 606 34.81 -27.76 6.97
C ASP A 606 34.00 -26.80 7.85
N LEU A 607 34.53 -25.60 8.10
CA LEU A 607 33.82 -24.54 8.83
C LEU A 607 32.54 -24.16 8.10
N PHE A 608 32.63 -23.90 6.79
CA PHE A 608 31.48 -23.51 5.97
C PHE A 608 30.44 -24.62 5.92
N ARG A 609 30.89 -25.88 5.74
CA ARG A 609 30.01 -27.07 5.75
C ARG A 609 29.30 -27.28 7.09
N LYS A 610 29.99 -27.15 8.22
CA LYS A 610 29.38 -27.26 9.56
C LYS A 610 28.39 -26.14 9.82
N THR A 611 28.65 -24.95 9.27
CA THR A 611 27.80 -23.77 9.50
C THR A 611 26.56 -23.76 8.61
N TYR A 612 26.68 -23.99 7.31
CA TYR A 612 25.61 -23.72 6.32
C TYR A 612 25.05 -24.94 5.59
N TRP A 613 25.67 -26.11 5.73
CA TRP A 613 25.19 -27.34 5.08
C TRP A 613 24.58 -28.31 6.09
N THR A 614 25.34 -28.70 7.10
CA THR A 614 24.99 -29.77 8.05
C THR A 614 23.69 -29.53 8.84
N PRO A 615 23.40 -28.32 9.39
CA PRO A 615 22.23 -28.11 10.23
C PRO A 615 20.94 -27.78 9.46
N TYR A 616 21.00 -27.65 8.13
CA TYR A 616 19.88 -27.14 7.34
C TYR A 616 19.27 -28.22 6.43
N TYR A 617 17.99 -28.03 6.12
CA TYR A 617 17.34 -28.76 5.04
C TYR A 617 18.08 -28.50 3.71
N VAL A 618 18.22 -29.52 2.87
CA VAL A 618 19.05 -29.46 1.65
C VAL A 618 18.70 -28.27 0.75
N CYS A 619 17.41 -28.03 0.46
CA CYS A 619 17.04 -26.89 -0.38
C CYS A 619 17.27 -25.54 0.32
N LYS A 620 17.12 -25.46 1.65
CA LYS A 620 17.44 -24.25 2.43
C LYS A 620 18.94 -23.96 2.38
N ALA A 621 19.78 -24.99 2.49
CA ALA A 621 21.22 -24.88 2.35
C ALA A 621 21.62 -24.41 0.95
N ILE A 622 21.08 -25.05 -0.10
CA ILE A 622 21.33 -24.67 -1.51
C ILE A 622 20.96 -23.20 -1.73
N GLU A 623 19.76 -22.77 -1.34
CA GLU A 623 19.29 -21.39 -1.50
C GLU A 623 20.22 -20.39 -0.79
N TYR A 624 20.67 -20.70 0.43
CA TYR A 624 21.57 -19.83 1.16
C TYR A 624 22.98 -19.75 0.53
N ILE A 625 23.55 -20.89 0.14
CA ILE A 625 24.88 -20.96 -0.49
C ILE A 625 24.85 -20.22 -1.83
N HIS A 626 23.79 -20.40 -2.60
CA HIS A 626 23.55 -19.71 -3.86
C HIS A 626 23.56 -18.17 -3.67
N ARG A 627 22.85 -17.67 -2.65
CA ARG A 627 22.85 -16.23 -2.31
C ARG A 627 24.25 -15.71 -1.95
N ARG A 628 25.06 -16.50 -1.24
CA ARG A 628 26.42 -16.08 -0.83
C ARG A 628 27.42 -16.06 -1.98
N LEU A 629 27.36 -17.06 -2.87
CA LEU A 629 28.33 -17.19 -3.96
C LEU A 629 27.95 -16.39 -5.20
N LEU A 630 26.66 -16.36 -5.58
CA LEU A 630 26.17 -15.63 -6.76
C LEU A 630 25.58 -14.26 -6.44
N GLY A 631 25.39 -13.92 -5.17
CA GLY A 631 24.83 -12.64 -4.76
C GLY A 631 23.33 -12.49 -5.05
N ARG A 632 22.61 -13.57 -5.35
CA ARG A 632 21.17 -13.55 -5.64
C ARG A 632 20.46 -14.81 -5.16
N PRO A 633 19.15 -14.76 -4.88
CA PRO A 633 18.34 -15.98 -4.71
C PRO A 633 18.21 -16.75 -6.03
N THR A 634 17.74 -17.98 -5.94
CA THR A 634 17.39 -18.76 -7.13
C THR A 634 16.20 -18.12 -7.86
N PHE A 635 16.19 -18.23 -9.20
CA PHE A 635 15.11 -17.69 -10.03
C PHE A 635 13.82 -18.49 -9.88
N GLY A 636 13.92 -19.80 -9.67
CA GLY A 636 12.73 -20.63 -9.64
C GLY A 636 13.06 -22.12 -9.50
N ARG A 637 12.08 -22.94 -9.86
CA ARG A 637 12.12 -24.37 -9.55
C ARG A 637 13.14 -25.14 -10.40
N GLN A 638 13.31 -24.78 -11.67
CA GLN A 638 14.29 -25.46 -12.54
C GLN A 638 15.72 -25.36 -11.98
N GLU A 639 16.16 -24.14 -11.67
CA GLU A 639 17.48 -23.87 -11.12
C GLU A 639 17.70 -24.63 -9.79
N MET A 640 16.75 -24.53 -8.87
CA MET A 640 16.81 -25.26 -7.59
C MET A 640 16.90 -26.78 -7.79
N ASN A 641 16.13 -27.34 -8.73
CA ASN A 641 16.14 -28.78 -8.99
C ASN A 641 17.49 -29.25 -9.56
N THR A 642 18.09 -28.48 -10.47
CA THR A 642 19.41 -28.85 -11.02
C THR A 642 20.47 -28.95 -9.93
N TYR A 643 20.50 -27.99 -9.00
CA TYR A 643 21.42 -28.02 -7.87
C TYR A 643 21.08 -29.13 -6.88
N PHE A 644 19.79 -29.39 -6.63
CA PHE A 644 19.36 -30.51 -5.80
C PHE A 644 19.80 -31.86 -6.38
N ASP A 645 19.66 -32.08 -7.69
CA ASP A 645 20.08 -33.30 -8.36
C ASP A 645 21.61 -33.50 -8.30
N ILE A 646 22.39 -32.41 -8.43
CA ILE A 646 23.84 -32.44 -8.25
C ILE A 646 24.19 -32.82 -6.81
N CYS A 647 23.51 -32.23 -5.82
CA CYS A 647 23.73 -32.56 -4.42
C CYS A 647 23.39 -34.01 -4.11
N ALA A 648 22.27 -34.51 -4.63
CA ALA A 648 21.82 -35.88 -4.42
C ALA A 648 22.79 -36.91 -5.01
N LYS A 649 23.41 -36.61 -6.16
CA LYS A 649 24.33 -37.52 -6.86
C LYS A 649 25.79 -37.41 -6.41
N LYS A 650 26.29 -36.18 -6.21
CA LYS A 650 27.73 -35.88 -6.05
C LYS A 650 28.07 -35.19 -4.73
N GLY A 651 27.08 -34.80 -3.93
CA GLY A 651 27.27 -34.19 -2.62
C GLY A 651 27.64 -32.70 -2.64
N PHE A 652 28.03 -32.20 -1.46
CA PHE A 652 28.24 -30.78 -1.17
C PHE A 652 29.37 -30.12 -1.98
N TYR A 653 30.53 -30.77 -2.11
CA TYR A 653 31.68 -30.16 -2.81
C TYR A 653 31.38 -29.90 -4.29
N ALA A 654 30.64 -30.81 -4.92
CA ALA A 654 30.22 -30.68 -6.31
C ALA A 654 29.21 -29.53 -6.52
N LEU A 655 28.37 -29.22 -5.53
CA LEU A 655 27.49 -28.05 -5.56
C LEU A 655 28.30 -26.75 -5.63
N VAL A 656 29.30 -26.61 -4.76
CA VAL A 656 30.16 -25.41 -4.73
C VAL A 656 30.88 -25.24 -6.05
N ASP A 657 31.43 -26.32 -6.62
CA ASP A 657 32.07 -26.30 -7.93
C ASP A 657 31.07 -25.93 -9.04
N ALA A 658 29.87 -26.51 -9.03
CA ALA A 658 28.85 -26.21 -10.02
C ALA A 658 28.46 -24.73 -10.03
N ILE A 659 28.32 -24.10 -8.85
CA ILE A 659 27.95 -22.68 -8.73
C ILE A 659 29.10 -21.78 -9.21
N ILE A 660 30.34 -22.02 -8.74
CA ILE A 660 31.49 -21.17 -9.08
C ILE A 660 31.89 -21.31 -10.55
N ASN A 661 31.65 -22.49 -11.17
CA ASN A 661 31.97 -22.75 -12.57
C ASN A 661 30.89 -22.27 -13.56
N THR A 662 29.82 -21.61 -13.08
CA THR A 662 28.81 -21.02 -13.97
C THR A 662 29.37 -19.86 -14.80
N LEU A 663 28.79 -19.67 -16.00
CA LEU A 663 29.06 -18.50 -16.83
C LEU A 663 28.67 -17.21 -16.09
N GLU A 664 27.55 -17.22 -15.37
CA GLU A 664 27.08 -16.07 -14.60
C GLU A 664 28.08 -15.61 -13.53
N TYR A 665 28.71 -16.55 -12.81
CA TYR A 665 29.75 -16.21 -11.85
C TYR A 665 30.94 -15.52 -12.53
N SER A 666 31.37 -16.09 -13.67
CA SER A 666 32.52 -15.61 -14.43
C SER A 666 32.26 -14.21 -15.03
N GLU A 667 31.06 -13.95 -15.55
CA GLU A 667 30.66 -12.63 -16.07
C GLU A 667 30.44 -11.58 -14.97
N ALA A 668 29.96 -11.99 -13.80
CA ALA A 668 29.63 -11.04 -12.72
C ALA A 668 30.86 -10.64 -11.88
N PHE A 669 31.77 -11.58 -11.63
CA PHE A 669 32.88 -11.38 -10.69
C PHE A 669 34.26 -11.59 -11.32
N GLY A 670 34.34 -12.38 -12.39
CA GLY A 670 35.62 -12.77 -12.99
C GLY A 670 36.51 -13.53 -12.00
N GLU A 671 37.82 -13.35 -12.14
CA GLU A 671 38.84 -14.00 -11.30
C GLU A 671 39.30 -13.12 -10.12
N ASP A 672 38.97 -11.83 -10.11
CA ASP A 672 39.59 -10.82 -9.24
C ASP A 672 38.62 -10.16 -8.25
N THR A 673 37.31 -10.31 -8.44
CA THR A 673 36.30 -9.57 -7.67
C THR A 673 35.70 -10.45 -6.58
N VAL A 674 35.60 -9.90 -5.36
CA VAL A 674 34.86 -10.55 -4.27
C VAL A 674 33.36 -10.50 -4.59
N PRO A 675 32.62 -11.61 -4.50
CA PRO A 675 31.18 -11.63 -4.67
C PRO A 675 30.50 -10.62 -3.77
N TYR A 676 29.40 -10.07 -4.24
CA TYR A 676 28.61 -9.11 -3.51
C TYR A 676 27.13 -9.36 -3.76
N GLU A 677 26.26 -8.86 -2.88
CA GLU A 677 24.81 -8.98 -3.03
C GLU A 677 24.33 -8.19 -4.26
N ARG A 678 23.94 -8.90 -5.31
CA ARG A 678 23.48 -8.36 -6.59
C ARG A 678 21.97 -8.17 -6.64
N TYR A 679 21.18 -9.04 -6.01
CA TYR A 679 19.71 -8.99 -6.03
C TYR A 679 19.10 -9.23 -4.65
N LEU A 680 17.94 -8.62 -4.45
CA LEU A 680 17.08 -8.73 -3.28
C LEU A 680 15.71 -9.27 -3.70
N THR A 681 15.01 -9.89 -2.76
CA THR A 681 13.58 -10.13 -2.92
C THR A 681 12.78 -8.86 -2.58
N PRO A 682 11.54 -8.70 -3.08
CA PRO A 682 10.63 -7.65 -2.65
C PRO A 682 10.50 -7.54 -1.12
N ALA A 683 10.36 -8.68 -0.43
CA ALA A 683 10.32 -8.74 1.03
C ALA A 683 11.63 -8.22 1.67
N GLY A 684 12.78 -8.62 1.12
CA GLY A 684 14.09 -8.15 1.55
C GLY A 684 14.29 -6.65 1.38
N LEU A 685 13.87 -6.09 0.23
CA LEU A 685 13.91 -4.64 -0.01
C LEU A 685 13.02 -3.89 1.00
N ALA A 686 11.76 -4.31 1.17
CA ALA A 686 10.82 -3.68 2.08
C ALA A 686 11.35 -3.66 3.52
N SER A 687 12.02 -4.73 3.96
CA SER A 687 12.64 -4.80 5.30
C SER A 687 13.75 -3.76 5.53
N ARG A 688 14.34 -3.23 4.45
CA ARG A 688 15.42 -2.23 4.47
C ARG A 688 14.89 -0.81 4.24
N THR A 689 13.95 -0.63 3.32
CA THR A 689 13.48 0.69 2.86
C THR A 689 12.20 1.19 3.52
N SER A 690 11.35 0.30 4.04
CA SER A 690 10.05 0.68 4.63
C SER A 690 10.12 0.94 6.13
N ARG A 691 11.27 1.38 6.64
CA ARG A 691 11.45 1.80 8.04
C ARG A 691 11.07 3.27 8.18
N CYS A 692 10.53 3.69 9.31
CA CYS A 692 10.10 5.07 9.53
C CYS A 692 11.21 6.12 9.26
N GLY A 693 12.49 5.77 9.46
CA GLY A 693 13.62 6.67 9.15
C GLY A 693 14.09 6.67 7.69
N SER A 694 13.76 5.63 6.91
CA SER A 694 14.12 5.54 5.48
C SER A 694 12.99 5.98 4.56
N ILE A 695 11.75 5.84 5.02
CA ILE A 695 10.60 6.58 4.53
C ILE A 695 10.76 8.01 5.08
N ALA A 696 11.72 8.77 4.57
CA ALA A 696 11.63 10.23 4.68
C ALA A 696 10.25 10.66 4.13
N ASP A 697 9.78 11.89 4.42
CA ASP A 697 8.54 12.51 3.90
C ASP A 697 8.48 12.63 2.35
N LYS A 698 9.18 11.77 1.62
CA LYS A 698 9.11 11.51 0.19
C LYS A 698 7.81 10.79 -0.14
N GLY A 699 6.68 11.46 0.05
CA GLY A 699 5.37 10.94 -0.36
C GLY A 699 4.24 11.14 0.64
N ALA A 700 4.51 11.65 1.85
CA ALA A 700 3.51 12.53 2.45
C ALA A 700 3.23 13.58 1.37
N LYS A 701 1.95 13.83 1.02
CA LYS A 701 1.61 15.00 0.20
C LYS A 701 2.48 16.12 0.75
N PRO A 702 3.32 16.80 -0.05
CA PRO A 702 4.05 17.94 0.48
C PRO A 702 2.98 18.76 1.19
N GLN A 703 3.05 18.86 2.53
CA GLN A 703 2.38 19.96 3.17
C GLN A 703 2.90 21.13 2.37
N PRO A 704 2.04 21.84 1.63
CA PRO A 704 2.47 22.79 0.61
C PRO A 704 3.46 23.70 1.31
N SER A 705 4.74 23.52 0.98
CA SER A 705 5.92 23.88 1.77
C SER A 705 5.68 25.11 2.64
N ASP A 706 5.20 24.98 3.88
CA ASP A 706 4.50 26.02 4.67
C ASP A 706 4.27 27.28 3.83
N THR A 707 3.43 27.16 2.79
CA THR A 707 3.35 28.24 1.82
C THR A 707 2.74 29.37 2.59
N THR A 708 3.53 30.40 2.88
CA THR A 708 3.06 31.56 3.64
C THR A 708 1.71 31.92 3.04
N PRO A 709 0.63 31.87 3.84
CA PRO A 709 -0.71 32.00 3.28
C PRO A 709 -0.79 33.32 2.52
N LEU A 710 -1.60 33.34 1.45
CA LEU A 710 -1.57 34.42 0.46
C LEU A 710 -1.71 35.82 1.09
N PHE A 711 -2.48 35.93 2.18
CA PHE A 711 -2.61 37.20 2.92
C PHE A 711 -1.30 37.65 3.59
N ILE A 712 -0.46 36.70 4.06
CA ILE A 712 0.89 37.00 4.57
C ILE A 712 1.79 37.40 3.41
N LYS A 713 1.76 36.70 2.26
CA LYS A 713 2.55 37.09 1.08
C LYS A 713 2.16 38.46 0.54
N LYS A 714 0.87 38.79 0.52
CA LYS A 714 0.36 40.11 0.11
C LYS A 714 0.70 41.22 1.10
N GLY A 715 0.87 40.91 2.39
CA GLY A 715 1.27 41.85 3.43
C GLY A 715 2.78 41.91 3.72
N GLN A 716 3.56 40.96 3.20
CA GLN A 716 4.99 40.86 3.45
C GLN A 716 5.76 41.88 2.62
N VAL A 717 6.55 42.70 3.29
CA VAL A 717 7.49 43.59 2.64
C VAL A 717 8.64 42.75 2.10
N LEU A 718 8.75 42.65 0.77
CA LEU A 718 9.76 41.84 0.08
C LEU A 718 11.14 42.52 0.02
N GLU A 719 11.19 43.83 0.23
CA GLU A 719 12.41 44.64 0.18
C GLU A 719 13.15 44.61 1.52
N MET A 720 14.46 44.36 1.47
CA MET A 720 15.36 44.59 2.61
C MET A 720 15.43 46.09 2.91
N ARG A 721 14.71 46.53 3.94
CA ARG A 721 14.73 47.93 4.37
C ARG A 721 15.94 48.21 5.22
N THR A 722 16.83 49.04 4.70
CA THR A 722 17.97 49.56 5.47
C THR A 722 17.50 50.59 6.48
N ALA A 723 18.27 50.82 7.54
CA ALA A 723 17.92 51.82 8.56
C ALA A 723 17.59 53.23 8.00
N PRO A 724 18.29 53.74 6.96
CA PRO A 724 17.91 54.99 6.30
C PRO A 724 16.51 54.94 5.65
N ASP A 725 16.16 53.86 4.95
CA ASP A 725 14.84 53.71 4.32
C ASP A 725 13.73 53.63 5.37
N ILE A 726 13.98 52.92 6.48
CA ILE A 726 13.06 52.89 7.62
C ILE A 726 12.89 54.30 8.21
N SER A 727 13.98 55.06 8.38
CA SER A 727 13.92 56.42 8.91
C SER A 727 13.17 57.38 7.97
N PHE A 728 13.39 57.27 6.66
CA PHE A 728 12.70 58.08 5.65
C PHE A 728 11.19 57.80 5.64
N ARG A 729 10.78 56.53 5.64
CA ARG A 729 9.37 56.13 5.70
C ARG A 729 8.73 56.49 7.03
N SER A 730 9.48 56.50 8.13
CA SER A 730 8.99 56.96 9.43
C SER A 730 8.76 58.48 9.48
N LEU A 731 9.45 59.25 8.65
CA LEU A 731 9.34 60.71 8.58
C LEU A 731 8.33 61.20 7.53
N GLN A 732 7.68 60.29 6.79
CA GLN A 732 6.71 60.66 5.76
C GLN A 732 5.46 61.32 6.35
N GLY A 733 4.89 62.29 5.62
CA GLY A 733 3.68 63.03 6.02
C GLY A 733 3.97 64.38 6.67
N VAL A 734 2.93 65.00 7.22
CA VAL A 734 3.07 66.23 8.01
C VAL A 734 3.75 65.89 9.34
N SER A 735 4.53 66.83 9.88
CA SER A 735 5.28 66.60 11.12
C SER A 735 4.37 66.19 12.29
N LYS A 736 4.84 65.25 13.12
CA LYS A 736 4.15 64.82 14.36
C LYS A 736 3.89 65.98 15.34
N GLN A 737 4.57 67.12 15.17
CA GLN A 737 4.33 68.32 15.95
C GLN A 737 2.86 68.75 15.89
N ARG A 738 2.15 68.51 14.79
CA ARG A 738 0.70 68.78 14.69
C ARG A 738 -0.13 68.03 15.73
N GLU A 739 0.22 66.79 16.03
CA GLU A 739 -0.47 65.98 17.06
C GLU A 739 -0.01 66.36 18.47
N GLN A 740 1.23 66.83 18.61
CA GLN A 740 1.89 67.11 19.89
C GLN A 740 1.69 68.56 20.40
N THR A 741 1.12 69.46 19.60
CA THR A 741 0.89 70.85 20.00
C THR A 741 -0.16 70.96 21.10
N LYS A 742 0.23 71.49 22.27
CA LYS A 742 -0.68 71.79 23.37
C LYS A 742 -1.33 73.16 23.20
N ILE A 743 -2.65 73.21 23.29
CA ILE A 743 -3.44 74.45 23.23
C ILE A 743 -3.70 74.93 24.66
N PHE A 744 -3.40 76.20 24.94
CA PHE A 744 -3.65 76.82 26.24
C PHE A 744 -4.91 77.68 26.16
N LYS A 745 -5.93 77.29 26.93
CA LYS A 745 -7.21 78.01 27.04
C LYS A 745 -7.49 78.35 28.49
N LEU A 746 -7.96 79.56 28.75
CA LEU A 746 -8.40 79.99 30.07
C LEU A 746 -9.80 79.43 30.35
N THR A 747 -9.90 78.41 31.19
CA THR A 747 -11.19 77.78 31.57
C THR A 747 -11.64 78.19 32.97
N ASP A 748 -10.71 78.33 33.91
CA ASP A 748 -10.97 78.72 35.29
C ASP A 748 -9.89 79.70 35.76
N ARG A 749 -10.28 80.69 36.56
CA ARG A 749 -9.43 81.76 37.10
C ARG A 749 -8.97 81.47 38.54
N GLY A 750 -9.56 80.48 39.21
CA GLY A 750 -9.18 80.06 40.57
C GLY A 750 -7.83 79.33 40.64
N ASP A 751 -7.45 78.62 39.57
CA ASP A 751 -6.21 77.85 39.49
C ASP A 751 -5.02 78.74 39.10
N LYS A 752 -4.44 79.41 40.11
CA LYS A 752 -3.30 80.33 39.95
C LYS A 752 -2.08 79.72 39.22
N PRO A 753 -1.66 78.45 39.46
CA PRO A 753 -0.55 77.88 38.71
C PRO A 753 -0.91 77.62 37.23
N ALA A 754 -2.12 77.20 36.89
CA ALA A 754 -2.53 77.05 35.49
C ALA A 754 -2.61 78.41 34.78
N LEU A 755 -3.11 79.45 35.46
CA LEU A 755 -3.11 80.82 34.94
C LEU A 755 -1.67 81.30 34.68
N LYS A 756 -0.74 81.05 35.60
CA LYS A 756 0.68 81.39 35.43
C LYS A 756 1.32 80.65 34.25
N LEU A 757 0.94 79.39 34.02
CA LEU A 757 1.38 78.62 32.85
C LEU A 757 0.80 79.17 31.54
N LEU A 758 -0.47 79.61 31.53
CA LEU A 758 -1.11 80.24 30.37
C LEU A 758 -0.46 81.58 30.03
N ILE A 759 -0.20 82.41 31.04
CA ILE A 759 0.55 83.67 30.90
C ILE A 759 1.95 83.38 30.33
N GLY A 760 2.66 82.39 30.87
CA GLY A 760 3.94 81.94 30.33
C GLY A 760 3.86 81.46 28.88
N ALA A 761 2.81 80.74 28.51
CA ALA A 761 2.58 80.32 27.13
C ALA A 761 2.30 81.49 26.18
N ALA A 762 1.52 82.49 26.61
CA ALA A 762 1.27 83.71 25.84
C ALA A 762 2.55 84.49 25.57
N TYR A 763 3.42 84.60 26.59
CA TYR A 763 4.74 85.19 26.43
C TYR A 763 5.62 84.42 25.43
N ARG A 764 5.66 83.09 25.54
CA ARG A 764 6.40 82.25 24.58
C ARG A 764 5.86 82.40 23.17
N GLN A 765 4.55 82.52 22.98
CA GLN A 765 3.96 82.65 21.65
C GLN A 765 4.30 84.00 21.00
N ILE A 766 4.09 85.10 21.74
CA ILE A 766 4.24 86.46 21.19
C ILE A 766 5.71 86.86 21.10
N PHE A 767 6.52 86.51 22.11
CA PHE A 767 7.93 86.90 22.14
C PHE A 767 8.90 85.80 21.71
N GLN A 768 8.43 84.58 21.43
CA GLN A 768 9.25 83.40 21.07
C GLN A 768 10.34 83.03 22.10
N LEU A 769 10.23 83.56 23.33
CA LEU A 769 11.20 83.38 24.43
C LEU A 769 10.47 83.33 25.77
N ASP A 770 11.06 82.64 26.74
CA ASP A 770 10.59 82.69 28.13
C ASP A 770 10.95 84.02 28.80
N VAL A 771 9.95 84.73 29.30
CA VAL A 771 10.08 86.13 29.79
C VAL A 771 10.80 86.25 31.14
N ALA A 772 11.02 85.13 31.85
CA ALA A 772 11.63 85.12 33.19
C ALA A 772 13.05 85.71 33.25
N ALA A 773 13.77 85.81 32.14
CA ALA A 773 15.16 86.27 32.14
C ALA A 773 15.37 87.80 32.07
N PHE A 774 14.45 88.60 31.48
CA PHE A 774 14.75 90.03 31.22
C PHE A 774 13.57 91.04 31.22
N LEU A 775 12.29 90.65 31.35
CA LEU A 775 11.12 91.56 31.09
C LEU A 775 9.93 91.45 32.06
N SER A 776 10.06 90.77 33.21
CA SER A 776 8.92 90.48 34.10
C SER A 776 8.28 91.68 34.81
N LYS A 777 8.99 92.80 34.96
CA LYS A 777 8.46 93.98 35.67
C LYS A 777 7.55 94.86 34.81
N GLU A 778 7.70 94.84 33.49
CA GLU A 778 6.96 95.71 32.55
C GLU A 778 5.50 95.28 32.36
N PHE A 779 5.19 93.99 32.55
CA PHE A 779 3.87 93.42 32.28
C PHE A 779 3.06 93.05 33.52
N SER A 780 3.58 93.35 34.71
CA SER A 780 2.92 93.02 35.99
C SER A 780 1.48 93.55 36.09
N VAL A 781 1.22 94.73 35.51
CA VAL A 781 -0.12 95.34 35.44
C VAL A 781 -1.09 94.54 34.56
N LEU A 782 -0.61 93.97 33.45
CA LEU A 782 -1.45 93.14 32.58
C LEU A 782 -1.68 91.76 33.20
N GLU A 783 -0.68 91.20 33.89
CA GLU A 783 -0.82 89.93 34.61
C GLU A 783 -1.84 90.04 35.75
N THR A 784 -1.81 91.12 36.53
CA THR A 784 -2.79 91.34 37.60
C THR A 784 -4.18 91.58 37.06
N LYS A 785 -4.34 92.38 35.99
CA LYS A 785 -5.63 92.57 35.31
C LYS A 785 -6.21 91.27 34.77
N LEU A 786 -5.39 90.41 34.15
CA LEU A 786 -5.84 89.09 33.68
C LEU A 786 -6.19 88.16 34.85
N SER A 787 -5.42 88.21 35.95
CA SER A 787 -5.69 87.42 37.15
C SER A 787 -6.95 87.84 37.89
N ASN A 788 -7.28 89.14 37.88
CA ASN A 788 -8.51 89.67 38.48
C ASN A 788 -9.72 89.48 37.56
N GLY A 789 -9.47 89.26 36.26
CA GLY A 789 -10.52 89.07 35.26
C GLY A 789 -11.04 90.36 34.62
N ASP A 790 -10.30 91.45 34.78
CA ASP A 790 -10.61 92.77 34.21
C ASP A 790 -10.39 92.81 32.69
N ILE A 791 -9.56 91.89 32.17
CA ILE A 791 -9.26 91.72 30.74
C ILE A 791 -9.35 90.26 30.33
N THR A 792 -9.66 90.02 29.06
CA THR A 792 -9.65 88.68 28.44
C THR A 792 -8.25 88.27 27.98
N VAL A 793 -8.05 86.99 27.61
CA VAL A 793 -6.76 86.53 27.05
C VAL A 793 -6.48 87.24 25.73
N LYS A 794 -7.52 87.53 24.94
CA LYS A 794 -7.42 88.33 23.71
C LYS A 794 -6.90 89.75 23.98
N GLU A 795 -7.48 90.47 24.93
CA GLU A 795 -7.05 91.81 25.31
C GLU A 795 -5.66 91.80 25.95
N PHE A 796 -5.32 90.74 26.70
CA PHE A 796 -3.99 90.52 27.23
C PHE A 796 -2.96 90.39 26.09
N ILE A 797 -3.26 89.59 25.06
CA ILE A 797 -2.42 89.42 23.86
C ILE A 797 -2.28 90.74 23.08
N GLU A 798 -3.35 91.52 22.95
CA GLU A 798 -3.31 92.85 22.34
C GLU A 798 -2.40 93.79 23.13
N GLY A 799 -2.53 93.81 24.46
CA GLY A 799 -1.67 94.59 25.35
C GLY A 799 -0.19 94.20 25.26
N LEU A 800 0.11 92.91 25.08
CA LEU A 800 1.48 92.44 24.84
C LEU A 800 2.03 92.85 23.48
N GLY A 801 1.18 92.85 22.44
CA GLY A 801 1.56 93.23 21.08
C GLY A 801 1.86 94.73 20.93
N VAL A 802 1.11 95.58 21.63
CA VAL A 802 1.29 97.05 21.59
C VAL A 802 2.44 97.54 22.49
N SER A 803 3.03 96.63 23.28
CA SER A 803 4.07 96.97 24.24
C SER A 803 5.34 97.55 23.60
N PRO A 804 6.07 98.44 24.32
CA PRO A 804 7.36 98.93 23.86
C PRO A 804 8.38 97.80 23.65
N ALA A 805 8.27 96.72 24.41
CA ALA A 805 9.11 95.54 24.25
C ALA A 805 8.89 94.81 22.91
N TYR A 806 7.64 94.72 22.44
CA TYR A 806 7.32 94.12 21.15
C TYR A 806 7.79 95.03 20.00
N ILE A 807 7.58 96.34 20.13
CA ILE A 807 8.06 97.35 19.17
C ILE A 807 9.58 97.22 18.98
N LYS A 808 10.35 97.23 20.08
CA LYS A 808 11.82 97.16 20.03
C LYS A 808 12.36 95.86 19.41
N LYS A 809 11.62 94.75 19.54
CA LYS A 809 12.08 93.42 19.09
C LYS A 809 11.67 93.09 17.67
N TYR A 810 10.43 93.38 17.30
CA TYR A 810 9.82 92.87 16.09
C TYR A 810 9.35 93.96 15.12
N TYR A 811 9.33 95.23 15.53
CA TYR A 811 8.96 96.35 14.66
C TYR A 811 10.15 97.21 14.24
N THR A 812 10.95 97.71 15.19
CA THR A 812 12.08 98.61 14.87
C THR A 812 13.20 98.00 14.02
N PRO A 813 13.57 96.71 14.14
CA PRO A 813 14.69 96.17 13.37
C PRO A 813 14.28 95.60 12.00
N TYR A 814 12.99 95.53 11.67
CA TYR A 814 12.51 94.82 10.49
C TYR A 814 11.63 95.69 9.58
N PRO A 815 11.66 95.48 8.25
CA PRO A 815 10.78 96.18 7.33
C PRO A 815 9.32 95.72 7.49
N ASN A 816 8.36 96.59 7.11
CA ASN A 816 6.93 96.33 7.27
C ASN A 816 6.47 94.97 6.72
N THR A 817 7.03 94.49 5.62
CA THR A 817 6.71 93.17 5.05
C THR A 817 7.08 92.02 6.00
N LYS A 818 8.26 92.09 6.63
CA LYS A 818 8.69 91.12 7.64
C LYS A 818 7.89 91.28 8.95
N VAL A 819 7.50 92.50 9.31
CA VAL A 819 6.59 92.76 10.44
C VAL A 819 5.24 92.08 10.21
N ILE A 820 4.70 92.11 8.99
CA ILE A 820 3.43 91.44 8.64
C ILE A 820 3.56 89.93 8.75
N GLU A 821 4.65 89.37 8.22
CA GLU A 821 4.97 87.95 8.31
C GLU A 821 5.09 87.48 9.78
N LEU A 822 5.81 88.24 10.61
CA LEU A 822 5.96 87.95 12.04
C LEU A 822 4.65 88.17 12.80
N GLY A 823 3.89 89.23 12.50
CA GLY A 823 2.60 89.50 13.13
C GLY A 823 1.60 88.38 12.87
N THR A 824 1.47 87.94 11.61
CA THR A 824 0.63 86.79 11.26
C THR A 824 1.15 85.50 11.91
N LYS A 825 2.47 85.31 12.04
CA LYS A 825 3.07 84.19 12.78
C LYS A 825 2.66 84.19 14.26
N HIS A 826 2.86 85.31 14.96
CA HIS A 826 2.64 85.41 16.41
C HIS A 826 1.16 85.37 16.78
N PHE A 827 0.32 86.16 16.10
CA PHE A 827 -1.07 86.36 16.50
C PHE A 827 -2.04 85.42 15.77
N LEU A 828 -1.76 85.04 14.51
CA LEU A 828 -2.61 84.11 13.77
C LEU A 828 -2.03 82.69 13.71
N GLY A 829 -0.78 82.46 14.08
CA GLY A 829 -0.22 81.11 14.01
C GLY A 829 0.10 80.63 12.60
N ARG A 830 0.15 81.52 11.59
CA ARG A 830 0.35 81.19 10.17
C ARG A 830 1.14 82.26 9.41
N ALA A 831 1.48 81.99 8.14
CA ALA A 831 2.05 82.95 7.21
C ALA A 831 0.92 83.78 6.54
N PRO A 832 1.25 84.90 5.87
CA PRO A 832 0.30 85.60 5.01
C PRO A 832 -0.28 84.70 3.91
N LEU A 833 -1.58 84.80 3.63
CA LEU A 833 -2.31 83.94 2.71
C LEU A 833 -1.97 84.23 1.25
N ASP A 834 -2.05 85.51 0.88
CA ASP A 834 -1.94 85.99 -0.48
C ASP A 834 -1.41 87.44 -0.54
N GLN A 835 -1.20 87.93 -1.76
CA GLN A 835 -0.71 89.29 -1.98
C GLN A 835 -1.73 90.36 -1.53
N ALA A 836 -3.02 90.06 -1.53
CA ALA A 836 -4.06 90.99 -1.10
C ALA A 836 -3.98 91.25 0.41
N GLU A 837 -3.73 90.21 1.21
CA GLU A 837 -3.53 90.33 2.65
C GLU A 837 -2.26 91.14 2.98
N ILE A 838 -1.15 90.88 2.29
CA ILE A 838 0.10 91.65 2.47
C ILE A 838 -0.14 93.13 2.14
N ARG A 839 -0.82 93.44 1.03
CA ARG A 839 -1.14 94.82 0.65
C ARG A 839 -2.04 95.51 1.67
N LYS A 840 -3.07 94.80 2.16
CA LYS A 840 -4.00 95.31 3.17
C LYS A 840 -3.26 95.69 4.45
N TYR A 841 -2.43 94.80 4.98
CA TYR A 841 -1.71 95.06 6.22
C TYR A 841 -0.57 96.07 6.06
N ASN A 842 0.09 96.12 4.90
CA ASN A 842 1.10 97.14 4.64
C ASN A 842 0.48 98.55 4.60
N GLN A 843 -0.72 98.68 4.03
CA GLN A 843 -1.47 99.94 4.08
C GLN A 843 -1.83 100.35 5.51
N ILE A 844 -2.28 99.41 6.35
CA ILE A 844 -2.63 99.67 7.76
C ILE A 844 -1.39 100.08 8.56
N LEU A 845 -0.25 99.42 8.36
CA LEU A 845 1.01 99.78 9.02
C LEU A 845 1.51 101.17 8.59
N ALA A 846 1.33 101.52 7.32
CA ALA A 846 1.73 102.83 6.79
C ALA A 846 0.87 103.99 7.31
N THR A 847 -0.44 103.79 7.52
CA THR A 847 -1.36 104.85 7.95
C THR A 847 -1.54 104.96 9.47
N GLY A 848 -1.61 103.83 10.18
CA GLY A 848 -1.98 103.76 11.61
C GLY A 848 -0.90 103.18 12.52
N GLY A 849 0.25 102.80 11.98
CA GLY A 849 1.36 102.22 12.74
C GLY A 849 1.06 100.83 13.30
N LEU A 850 1.94 100.35 14.20
CA LEU A 850 1.85 99.00 14.77
C LEU A 850 0.57 98.74 15.61
N PRO A 851 0.08 99.67 16.46
CA PRO A 851 -1.11 99.40 17.28
C PRO A 851 -2.36 99.14 16.43
N ALA A 852 -2.55 99.90 15.34
CA ALA A 852 -3.65 99.70 14.41
C ALA A 852 -3.55 98.36 13.67
N PHE A 853 -2.33 97.93 13.31
CA PHE A 853 -2.10 96.63 12.67
C PHE A 853 -2.42 95.45 13.59
N ILE A 854 -1.98 95.50 14.85
CA ILE A 854 -2.25 94.42 15.82
C ILE A 854 -3.73 94.34 16.15
N SER A 855 -4.39 95.49 16.38
CA SER A 855 -5.83 95.53 16.61
C SER A 855 -6.61 95.00 15.40
N ALA A 856 -6.17 95.31 14.17
CA ALA A 856 -6.77 94.77 12.94
C ALA A 856 -6.60 93.24 12.76
N ILE A 857 -5.51 92.65 13.29
CA ILE A 857 -5.33 91.20 13.29
C ILE A 857 -6.21 90.54 14.36
N ILE A 858 -6.17 91.05 15.59
CA ILE A 858 -6.84 90.45 16.75
C ILE A 858 -8.37 90.56 16.63
N ASN A 859 -8.87 91.64 16.01
CA ASN A 859 -10.29 91.80 15.72
C ASN A 859 -10.73 91.19 14.39
N SER A 860 -9.85 90.45 13.70
CA SER A 860 -10.24 89.72 12.49
C SER A 860 -11.22 88.59 12.79
N VAL A 861 -12.11 88.30 11.82
CA VAL A 861 -13.04 87.17 11.90
C VAL A 861 -12.30 85.84 12.07
N GLU A 862 -11.09 85.74 11.51
CA GLU A 862 -10.26 84.54 11.63
C GLU A 862 -9.76 84.33 13.07
N TYR A 863 -9.25 85.38 13.73
CA TYR A 863 -8.77 85.29 15.10
C TYR A 863 -9.90 84.87 16.05
N ASN A 864 -11.04 85.55 15.95
CA ASN A 864 -12.21 85.23 16.78
C ASN A 864 -12.73 83.80 16.55
N ARG A 865 -12.74 83.30 15.30
CA ARG A 865 -13.21 81.95 14.99
C ARG A 865 -12.30 80.85 15.55
N LEU A 866 -10.98 81.10 15.63
CA LEU A 866 -10.00 80.07 15.97
C LEU A 866 -9.54 80.09 17.42
N PHE A 867 -9.35 81.29 17.98
CA PHE A 867 -8.84 81.46 19.33
C PHE A 867 -9.91 82.01 20.28
N GLY A 868 -10.85 82.81 19.76
CA GLY A 868 -11.85 83.49 20.59
C GLY A 868 -11.20 84.44 21.59
N GLU A 869 -11.81 84.57 22.77
CA GLU A 869 -11.34 85.50 23.82
C GLU A 869 -10.44 84.84 24.87
N ASP A 870 -10.42 83.50 24.93
CA ASP A 870 -9.83 82.73 26.03
C ASP A 870 -8.61 81.88 25.64
N THR A 871 -8.30 81.76 24.34
CA THR A 871 -7.25 80.84 23.87
C THR A 871 -6.00 81.60 23.44
N VAL A 872 -4.84 81.13 23.88
CA VAL A 872 -3.56 81.65 23.40
C VAL A 872 -3.32 81.15 21.97
N PRO A 873 -2.91 82.02 21.03
CA PRO A 873 -2.53 81.62 19.68
C PRO A 873 -1.46 80.53 19.71
N TYR A 874 -1.53 79.63 18.73
CA TYR A 874 -0.60 78.51 18.62
C TYR A 874 -0.26 78.28 17.14
N ARG A 875 0.86 77.58 16.88
CA ARG A 875 1.28 77.20 15.53
C ARG A 875 0.19 76.37 14.85
N ARG A 876 -0.31 76.86 13.71
CA ARG A 876 -1.28 76.13 12.88
C ARG A 876 -0.57 75.47 11.69
N PHE A 877 -1.20 74.42 11.15
CA PHE A 877 -0.77 73.71 9.95
C PHE A 877 -1.86 73.86 8.87
N PRO A 878 -1.95 75.04 8.20
CA PRO A 878 -3.00 75.32 7.24
C PRO A 878 -2.87 74.45 5.99
N THR A 879 -3.97 73.90 5.48
CA THR A 879 -3.98 73.07 4.25
C THR A 879 -4.41 73.84 3.01
N LEU A 880 -5.32 74.81 3.17
CA LEU A 880 -5.74 75.77 2.16
C LEU A 880 -5.45 77.17 2.73
N PRO A 881 -4.90 78.15 1.98
CA PRO A 881 -4.51 78.22 0.54
C PRO A 881 -3.17 77.57 0.13
N ALA A 882 -2.91 77.49 -1.18
CA ALA A 882 -1.88 76.66 -1.83
C ALA A 882 -0.44 76.80 -1.31
N ALA A 883 0.02 78.01 -0.99
CA ALA A 883 1.39 78.25 -0.51
C ALA A 883 1.49 78.39 1.02
N ASN A 884 0.37 78.30 1.74
CA ASN A 884 0.36 78.64 3.16
C ASN A 884 1.09 77.59 4.01
N PHE A 885 0.86 76.30 3.77
CA PHE A 885 1.55 75.21 4.48
C PHE A 885 3.10 75.32 4.41
N PRO A 886 3.73 75.33 3.22
CA PRO A 886 5.19 75.39 3.14
C PRO A 886 5.76 76.70 3.70
N ASN A 887 5.05 77.83 3.55
CA ASN A 887 5.49 79.10 4.10
C ASN A 887 5.43 79.10 5.63
N THR A 888 4.38 78.53 6.22
CA THR A 888 4.29 78.34 7.67
C THR A 888 5.36 77.40 8.22
N GLU A 889 5.66 76.31 7.51
CA GLU A 889 6.74 75.39 7.91
C GLU A 889 8.08 76.10 7.93
N ARG A 890 8.42 76.84 6.87
CA ARG A 890 9.65 77.64 6.81
C ARG A 890 9.71 78.65 7.96
N LEU A 891 8.60 79.35 8.22
CA LEU A 891 8.52 80.37 9.26
C LEU A 891 8.76 79.84 10.67
N TYR A 892 8.17 78.70 11.00
CA TYR A 892 8.25 78.12 12.34
C TYR A 892 9.50 77.26 12.55
N ASN A 893 10.10 76.74 11.48
CA ASN A 893 11.36 76.01 11.56
C ASN A 893 12.58 76.95 11.58
N GLN A 894 12.40 78.24 11.26
CA GLN A 894 13.40 79.28 11.48
C GLN A 894 13.41 79.74 12.94
N LEU A 895 14.59 79.70 13.57
CA LEU A 895 14.82 80.20 14.93
C LEU A 895 14.84 81.74 14.96
N THR A 896 14.60 82.32 16.13
CA THR A 896 14.66 83.78 16.33
C THR A 896 16.04 84.31 15.97
N ARG A 897 16.09 85.31 15.08
CA ARG A 897 17.34 85.93 14.55
C ARG A 897 18.28 84.95 13.85
N GLN A 898 17.77 83.83 13.32
CA GLN A 898 18.61 82.91 12.54
C GLN A 898 19.20 83.62 11.32
N ASN A 899 18.35 84.24 10.49
CA ASN A 899 18.70 85.08 9.34
C ASN A 899 17.76 86.30 9.25
N GLU A 900 18.15 87.34 8.52
CA GLU A 900 17.32 88.55 8.28
C GLU A 900 16.39 88.44 7.06
N ASP A 901 16.46 87.32 6.32
CA ASP A 901 15.69 87.09 5.09
C ASP A 901 14.17 87.05 5.33
N ILE A 902 13.41 87.59 4.38
CA ILE A 902 11.95 87.58 4.39
C ILE A 902 11.46 86.28 3.74
N VAL A 903 10.64 85.49 4.44
CA VAL A 903 10.15 84.20 3.93
C VAL A 903 9.09 84.42 2.87
N VAL A 904 8.24 85.42 3.06
CA VAL A 904 7.18 85.80 2.11
C VAL A 904 7.29 87.29 1.78
N PRO A 905 8.19 87.70 0.86
CA PRO A 905 8.31 89.11 0.47
C PRO A 905 7.11 89.60 -0.34
N SER A 906 6.67 88.80 -1.31
CA SER A 906 5.46 88.97 -2.12
C SER A 906 5.16 87.66 -2.85
N PHE A 907 3.97 87.55 -3.43
CA PHE A 907 3.64 86.45 -4.34
C PHE A 907 3.92 86.83 -5.79
N GLU A 908 4.36 85.87 -6.60
CA GLU A 908 4.59 86.07 -8.03
C GLU A 908 3.30 86.51 -8.75
N PRO A 909 3.39 87.46 -9.70
CA PRO A 909 2.23 87.91 -10.45
C PRO A 909 1.71 86.80 -11.38
N VAL A 910 0.44 86.43 -11.22
CA VAL A 910 -0.21 85.43 -12.08
C VAL A 910 -0.69 86.06 -13.39
N LYS A 911 -0.28 85.49 -14.54
CA LYS A 911 -0.71 85.89 -15.90
C LYS A 911 -2.14 85.37 -16.19
N SER A 912 -2.98 86.13 -16.89
CA SER A 912 -4.36 85.73 -17.25
C SER A 912 -4.40 84.62 -18.32
N LYS A 913 -5.36 83.68 -18.20
CA LYS A 913 -5.53 82.50 -19.06
C LYS A 913 -5.96 82.85 -20.50
N GLN A 914 -5.03 83.15 -21.39
CA GLN A 914 -5.16 82.93 -22.84
C GLN A 914 -3.75 82.58 -23.33
N ASP A 915 -3.66 81.62 -24.25
CA ASP A 915 -2.44 81.12 -24.91
C ASP A 915 -1.71 79.97 -24.18
N TYR A 916 -1.70 78.78 -24.80
CA TYR A 916 -0.46 78.01 -25.07
C TYR A 916 -0.73 76.76 -25.94
N VAL A 917 -0.13 76.76 -27.13
CA VAL A 917 0.20 75.62 -27.99
C VAL A 917 1.72 75.49 -28.02
N GLY A 918 2.24 74.28 -27.83
CA GLY A 918 3.48 73.83 -28.45
C GLY A 918 4.80 73.84 -27.65
N VAL A 919 5.46 72.67 -27.71
CA VAL A 919 6.91 72.38 -27.64
C VAL A 919 7.51 72.03 -26.27
N SER A 920 7.94 70.76 -26.15
CA SER A 920 8.87 70.28 -25.14
C SER A 920 10.16 69.80 -25.82
N ARG A 921 11.29 70.43 -25.51
CA ARG A 921 12.65 69.96 -25.87
C ARG A 921 13.30 69.28 -24.66
N SER A 922 13.78 68.07 -24.92
CA SER A 922 14.86 67.27 -24.31
C SER A 922 15.70 67.84 -23.14
N ALA A 923 15.88 67.00 -22.11
CA ALA A 923 17.05 67.02 -21.23
C ALA A 923 17.49 65.61 -20.82
N ILE A 924 18.79 65.34 -20.97
CA ILE A 924 19.64 64.27 -20.39
C ILE A 924 21.01 64.96 -20.14
N PRO A 925 21.93 64.58 -19.21
CA PRO A 925 21.95 63.49 -18.20
C PRO A 925 22.36 63.90 -16.77
N ALA A 926 22.22 62.98 -15.81
CA ALA A 926 23.20 62.81 -14.72
C ALA A 926 23.28 61.33 -14.29
N ASN A 927 24.51 60.84 -14.15
CA ASN A 927 24.90 59.45 -13.87
C ASN A 927 24.55 58.99 -12.44
N GLY A 928 24.13 57.72 -12.35
CA GLY A 928 24.09 56.93 -11.12
C GLY A 928 23.91 55.45 -11.47
N GLU A 929 24.95 54.65 -11.23
CA GLU A 929 24.92 53.19 -11.35
C GLU A 929 23.92 52.58 -10.35
N LEU A 930 23.08 51.65 -10.82
CA LEU A 930 22.17 50.86 -10.00
C LEU A 930 22.31 49.35 -10.31
N PRO A 931 22.13 48.48 -9.32
CA PRO A 931 22.34 47.04 -9.42
C PRO A 931 21.22 46.35 -10.22
N VAL A 932 21.60 45.27 -10.90
CA VAL A 932 20.73 44.44 -11.75
C VAL A 932 19.64 43.78 -10.92
N THR A 933 18.48 44.44 -10.85
CA THR A 933 17.19 43.85 -10.49
C THR A 933 16.47 43.41 -11.77
N ALA A 934 15.75 42.30 -11.66
CA ALA A 934 15.06 41.62 -12.76
C ALA A 934 14.37 42.60 -13.71
N ALA A 935 14.79 42.56 -14.97
CA ALA A 935 14.21 43.36 -16.03
C ALA A 935 12.68 43.17 -16.03
N ARG A 936 11.94 44.27 -15.98
CA ARG A 936 10.55 44.31 -16.46
C ARG A 936 10.47 43.51 -17.76
N PRO A 937 9.38 42.76 -18.03
CA PRO A 937 9.24 42.06 -19.30
C PRO A 937 9.51 43.07 -20.41
N LYS A 938 10.51 42.78 -21.25
CA LYS A 938 10.78 43.59 -22.44
C LYS A 938 9.47 43.69 -23.19
N LEU A 939 8.97 44.91 -23.39
CA LEU A 939 7.84 45.16 -24.29
C LEU A 939 8.16 44.48 -25.62
N SER A 940 7.41 43.43 -25.97
CA SER A 940 7.59 42.73 -27.24
C SER A 940 7.22 43.70 -28.36
N ARG A 941 8.18 44.03 -29.24
CA ARG A 941 7.92 44.86 -30.42
C ARG A 941 6.97 44.10 -31.35
N VAL A 942 5.77 44.62 -31.57
CA VAL A 942 4.77 44.05 -32.47
C VAL A 942 5.00 44.62 -33.87
N TYR A 943 5.16 43.73 -34.85
CA TYR A 943 5.28 44.11 -36.26
C TYR A 943 3.92 43.96 -36.93
N ARG A 944 3.38 45.06 -37.44
CA ARG A 944 2.13 45.10 -38.21
C ARG A 944 2.42 45.69 -39.59
N VAL A 945 1.92 45.03 -40.63
CA VAL A 945 2.01 45.51 -42.00
C VAL A 945 0.90 46.52 -42.25
N SER A 946 1.24 47.64 -42.89
CA SER A 946 0.28 48.60 -43.44
C SER A 946 0.50 48.72 -44.96
N PRO A 947 -0.54 49.03 -45.75
CA PRO A 947 -0.44 49.09 -47.21
C PRO A 947 0.47 50.21 -47.76
N THR A 948 0.99 51.09 -46.90
CA THR A 948 1.84 52.24 -47.26
C THR A 948 3.28 52.15 -46.72
N MET A 949 3.73 50.94 -46.37
CA MET A 949 5.01 50.69 -45.70
C MET A 949 6.22 50.78 -46.65
N VAL A 950 7.33 51.37 -46.17
CA VAL A 950 8.58 51.50 -46.93
C VAL A 950 9.31 50.15 -47.02
N GLU A 951 10.02 49.89 -48.12
CA GLU A 951 10.70 48.62 -48.39
C GLU A 951 11.67 48.18 -47.28
N ALA A 952 12.36 49.13 -46.62
CA ALA A 952 13.24 48.86 -45.49
C ALA A 952 12.47 48.30 -44.27
N ASP A 953 11.27 48.81 -44.00
CA ASP A 953 10.44 48.34 -42.90
C ASP A 953 9.79 47.00 -43.25
N MET A 954 9.42 46.76 -44.52
CA MET A 954 8.95 45.45 -45.00
C MET A 954 10.01 44.36 -44.82
N ASN A 955 11.27 44.67 -45.10
CA ASN A 955 12.39 43.75 -44.83
C ASN A 955 12.57 43.44 -43.34
N ALA A 956 12.28 44.41 -42.45
CA ALA A 956 12.28 44.17 -41.01
C ALA A 956 11.12 43.23 -40.58
N VAL A 957 9.94 43.36 -41.20
CA VAL A 957 8.80 42.44 -40.97
C VAL A 957 9.12 41.02 -41.45
N ILE A 958 9.67 40.87 -42.65
CA ILE A 958 10.13 39.56 -43.16
C ILE A 958 11.15 38.95 -42.21
N THR A 959 12.09 39.76 -41.72
CA THR A 959 13.10 39.31 -40.77
C THR A 959 12.47 38.82 -39.47
N ALA A 960 11.49 39.57 -38.93
CA ALA A 960 10.74 39.19 -37.74
C ALA A 960 9.93 37.90 -37.95
N LEU A 961 9.34 37.68 -39.13
CA LEU A 961 8.58 36.46 -39.47
C LEU A 961 9.46 35.21 -39.39
N TYR A 962 10.64 35.22 -40.01
CA TYR A 962 11.56 34.10 -39.92
C TYR A 962 12.11 33.91 -38.51
N GLN A 963 12.44 34.99 -37.80
CA GLN A 963 12.91 34.91 -36.41
C GLN A 963 11.86 34.27 -35.49
N GLN A 964 10.59 34.61 -35.68
CA GLN A 964 9.51 34.08 -34.87
C GLN A 964 9.22 32.61 -35.18
N VAL A 965 9.00 32.26 -36.47
CA VAL A 965 8.59 30.91 -36.86
C VAL A 965 9.73 29.91 -36.70
N PHE A 966 10.97 30.28 -37.00
CA PHE A 966 12.13 29.40 -36.89
C PHE A 966 12.95 29.58 -35.60
N VAL A 967 12.57 30.49 -34.70
CA VAL A 967 13.32 30.78 -33.46
C VAL A 967 14.81 31.00 -33.75
N LEU A 968 15.09 32.01 -34.56
CA LEU A 968 16.47 32.40 -34.91
C LEU A 968 16.97 33.47 -33.94
N PHE A 969 18.17 33.27 -33.40
CA PHE A 969 18.83 34.22 -32.50
C PHE A 969 19.86 35.02 -33.29
N GLY A 970 19.47 36.18 -33.83
CA GLY A 970 20.34 37.06 -34.62
C GLY A 970 19.59 37.79 -35.74
N ASN A 971 20.14 38.89 -36.25
CA ASN A 971 19.53 39.69 -37.33
C ASN A 971 19.72 39.07 -38.72
N GLU A 972 20.67 38.14 -38.88
CA GLU A 972 20.95 37.48 -40.15
C GLU A 972 20.20 36.14 -40.25
N ILE A 973 19.41 35.97 -41.31
CA ILE A 973 18.71 34.73 -41.61
C ILE A 973 19.60 33.88 -42.52
N PRO A 974 19.94 32.63 -42.15
CA PRO A 974 20.76 31.80 -43.01
C PRO A 974 20.07 31.53 -44.36
N PRO A 975 20.80 31.52 -45.48
CA PRO A 975 20.22 31.44 -46.83
C PRO A 975 19.39 30.17 -47.05
N SER A 976 19.69 29.08 -46.32
CA SER A 976 18.94 27.82 -46.36
C SER A 976 17.50 27.92 -45.82
N PHE A 977 17.19 28.96 -45.03
CA PHE A 977 15.84 29.18 -44.48
C PHE A 977 15.02 30.16 -45.32
N ARG A 978 15.67 31.01 -46.13
CA ARG A 978 14.96 32.00 -46.96
C ARG A 978 14.26 31.34 -48.14
N ARG A 979 13.05 31.83 -48.44
CA ARG A 979 12.26 31.44 -49.61
C ARG A 979 12.00 32.70 -50.45
N PRO A 980 12.85 32.97 -51.47
CA PRO A 980 12.78 34.22 -52.23
C PRO A 980 11.44 34.40 -52.96
N GLU A 981 10.85 33.30 -53.44
CA GLU A 981 9.53 33.32 -54.08
C GLU A 981 8.41 33.81 -53.14
N LEU A 982 8.46 33.43 -51.86
CA LEU A 982 7.48 33.89 -50.87
C LEU A 982 7.72 35.34 -50.47
N GLU A 983 8.99 35.73 -50.31
CA GLU A 983 9.37 37.11 -50.01
C GLU A 983 8.92 38.06 -51.12
N GLU A 984 9.08 37.66 -52.39
CA GLU A 984 8.65 38.45 -53.53
C GLU A 984 7.12 38.58 -53.62
N MET A 985 6.37 37.49 -53.38
CA MET A 985 4.90 37.52 -53.34
C MET A 985 4.38 38.39 -52.19
N PHE A 986 5.07 38.40 -51.05
CA PHE A 986 4.70 39.21 -49.89
C PHE A 986 4.99 40.70 -50.10
N VAL A 987 6.15 41.05 -50.67
CA VAL A 987 6.50 42.44 -50.99
C VAL A 987 5.57 43.02 -52.06
N LYS A 988 5.11 42.21 -53.02
CA LYS A 988 4.11 42.61 -54.03
C LYS A 988 2.68 42.69 -53.47
N GLY A 989 2.45 42.28 -52.22
CA GLY A 989 1.14 42.30 -51.57
C GLY A 989 0.16 41.21 -52.04
N HIS A 990 0.65 40.14 -52.68
CA HIS A 990 -0.18 39.03 -53.14
C HIS A 990 -0.57 38.03 -52.03
N ILE A 991 0.18 38.03 -50.92
CA ILE A 991 -0.06 37.17 -49.76
C ILE A 991 -0.03 38.00 -48.47
N THR A 992 -0.86 37.62 -47.50
CA THR A 992 -0.93 38.27 -46.19
C THR A 992 0.18 37.77 -45.26
N VAL A 993 0.35 38.40 -44.09
CA VAL A 993 1.27 37.90 -43.05
C VAL A 993 0.84 36.52 -42.58
N LYS A 994 -0.47 36.30 -42.47
CA LYS A 994 -1.05 35.00 -42.12
C LYS A 994 -0.70 33.91 -43.13
N ASP A 995 -0.86 34.18 -44.42
CA ASP A 995 -0.51 33.24 -45.49
C ASP A 995 1.00 32.93 -45.50
N PHE A 996 1.82 33.97 -45.25
CA PHE A 996 3.27 33.82 -45.15
C PHE A 996 3.67 32.92 -43.99
N VAL A 997 3.08 33.11 -42.80
CA VAL A 997 3.30 32.26 -41.62
C VAL A 997 2.86 30.82 -41.90
N GLN A 998 1.70 30.62 -42.53
CA GLN A 998 1.18 29.29 -42.87
C GLN A 998 2.13 28.54 -43.81
N GLN A 999 2.63 29.21 -44.85
CA GLN A 999 3.54 28.60 -45.83
C GLN A 999 4.96 28.36 -45.27
N LEU A 1000 5.41 29.16 -44.29
CA LEU A 1000 6.66 28.91 -43.58
C LEU A 1000 6.56 27.73 -42.62
N ALA A 1001 5.49 27.65 -41.82
CA ALA A 1001 5.32 26.59 -40.83
C ALA A 1001 4.97 25.23 -41.45
N SER A 1002 4.38 25.20 -42.65
CA SER A 1002 4.15 23.99 -43.44
C SER A 1002 5.36 23.57 -44.31
N SER A 1003 6.45 24.35 -44.30
CA SER A 1003 7.61 24.08 -45.15
C SER A 1003 8.38 22.81 -44.73
N HIS A 1004 9.05 22.20 -45.70
CA HIS A 1004 9.96 21.08 -45.45
C HIS A 1004 11.08 21.44 -44.46
N THR A 1005 11.57 22.70 -44.52
CA THR A 1005 12.59 23.21 -43.61
C THR A 1005 12.11 23.26 -42.15
N TYR A 1006 10.85 23.64 -41.92
CA TYR A 1006 10.25 23.61 -40.59
C TYR A 1006 10.09 22.18 -40.07
N ARG A 1007 9.61 21.27 -40.94
CA ARG A 1007 9.50 19.84 -40.62
C ARG A 1007 10.83 19.22 -40.23
N GLN A 1008 11.89 19.47 -41.00
CA GLN A 1008 13.23 18.97 -40.69
C GLN A 1008 13.74 19.45 -39.34
N ARG A 1009 13.55 20.74 -39.03
CA ARG A 1009 14.11 21.33 -37.81
C ARG A 1009 13.35 20.95 -36.52
N PHE A 1010 12.02 20.93 -36.57
CA PHE A 1010 11.21 20.78 -35.36
C PHE A 1010 10.38 19.48 -35.31
N CYS A 1011 10.05 18.86 -36.45
CA CYS A 1011 9.18 17.67 -36.43
C CYS A 1011 9.96 16.35 -36.45
N THR A 1012 11.18 16.30 -36.98
CA THR A 1012 11.97 15.05 -37.00
C THR A 1012 12.64 14.74 -35.67
N ALA A 1013 12.96 15.78 -34.88
CA ALA A 1013 13.76 15.68 -33.66
C ALA A 1013 12.92 15.49 -32.39
N PHE A 1014 11.61 15.69 -32.45
CA PHE A 1014 10.74 15.77 -31.26
C PHE A 1014 9.49 14.89 -31.39
N PRO A 1015 8.94 14.36 -30.27
CA PRO A 1015 7.71 13.59 -30.26
C PRO A 1015 6.46 14.47 -30.47
N GLY A 1016 5.34 13.87 -30.90
CA GLY A 1016 4.08 14.54 -31.28
C GLY A 1016 3.63 15.64 -30.32
N ALA A 1017 3.43 15.32 -29.04
CA ALA A 1017 3.05 16.29 -28.02
C ALA A 1017 3.99 17.51 -27.93
N LYS A 1018 5.30 17.32 -28.13
CA LYS A 1018 6.26 18.43 -28.10
C LYS A 1018 6.23 19.27 -29.38
N ILE A 1019 5.91 18.66 -30.53
CA ILE A 1019 5.68 19.37 -31.78
C ILE A 1019 4.46 20.30 -31.65
N VAL A 1020 3.37 19.81 -31.04
CA VAL A 1020 2.17 20.61 -30.78
C VAL A 1020 2.49 21.81 -29.87
N ASP A 1021 3.22 21.61 -28.78
CA ASP A 1021 3.64 22.70 -27.88
C ASP A 1021 4.54 23.76 -28.59
N LEU A 1022 5.43 23.31 -29.47
CA LEU A 1022 6.25 24.21 -30.29
C LEU A 1022 5.40 25.01 -31.30
N LEU A 1023 4.44 24.36 -31.96
CA LEU A 1023 3.51 25.03 -32.88
C LEU A 1023 2.69 26.10 -32.17
N PHE A 1024 2.17 25.81 -30.98
CA PHE A 1024 1.47 26.81 -30.14
C PHE A 1024 2.40 27.98 -29.79
N ARG A 1025 3.67 27.70 -29.46
CA ARG A 1025 4.61 28.76 -29.13
C ARG A 1025 4.99 29.63 -30.34
N HIS A 1026 5.16 29.04 -31.52
CA HIS A 1026 5.61 29.75 -32.71
C HIS A 1026 4.48 30.53 -33.38
N LEU A 1027 3.28 29.92 -33.48
CA LEU A 1027 2.13 30.48 -34.18
C LEU A 1027 1.20 31.27 -33.27
N LEU A 1028 0.97 30.79 -32.04
CA LEU A 1028 0.09 31.45 -31.08
C LEU A 1028 0.88 32.23 -30.01
N GLY A 1029 2.20 32.09 -29.93
CA GLY A 1029 2.98 32.87 -28.97
C GLY A 1029 2.76 32.49 -27.50
N ARG A 1030 2.13 31.34 -27.21
CA ARG A 1030 1.91 30.82 -25.85
C ARG A 1030 2.22 29.32 -25.79
N SER A 1031 2.43 28.77 -24.60
CA SER A 1031 2.45 27.32 -24.40
C SER A 1031 1.02 26.76 -24.32
N VAL A 1032 0.90 25.46 -24.50
CA VAL A 1032 -0.37 24.74 -24.28
C VAL A 1032 -0.80 24.89 -22.81
N SER A 1033 -2.09 25.16 -22.57
CA SER A 1033 -2.61 25.45 -21.23
C SER A 1033 -3.01 24.20 -20.44
N SER A 1034 -3.48 23.16 -21.13
CA SER A 1034 -3.96 21.89 -20.56
C SER A 1034 -3.72 20.72 -21.50
N SER A 1035 -3.51 19.51 -20.97
CA SER A 1035 -3.32 18.30 -21.78
C SER A 1035 -4.53 17.97 -22.67
N LEU A 1036 -5.74 18.38 -22.24
CA LEU A 1036 -6.97 18.24 -23.03
C LEU A 1036 -6.97 19.12 -24.29
N GLU A 1037 -6.21 20.22 -24.29
CA GLU A 1037 -6.08 21.11 -25.46
C GLU A 1037 -5.09 20.54 -26.49
N SER A 1038 -4.07 19.78 -26.06
CA SER A 1038 -3.07 19.20 -26.97
C SER A 1038 -3.51 17.91 -27.68
N GLU A 1039 -4.32 17.08 -27.02
CA GLU A 1039 -4.75 15.77 -27.55
C GLU A 1039 -5.37 15.82 -28.96
N PRO A 1040 -6.33 16.72 -29.30
CA PRO A 1040 -6.92 16.72 -30.64
C PRO A 1040 -5.91 17.09 -31.73
N TYR A 1041 -4.97 18.00 -31.45
CA TYR A 1041 -3.94 18.39 -32.42
C TYR A 1041 -2.84 17.33 -32.57
N GLU A 1042 -2.58 16.55 -31.53
CA GLU A 1042 -1.66 15.41 -31.61
C GLU A 1042 -2.25 14.28 -32.46
N VAL A 1043 -3.55 14.00 -32.33
CA VAL A 1043 -4.26 13.04 -33.19
C VAL A 1043 -4.26 13.52 -34.64
N MET A 1044 -4.62 14.78 -34.92
CA MET A 1044 -4.55 15.34 -36.27
C MET A 1044 -3.14 15.29 -36.87
N LEU A 1045 -2.10 15.52 -36.06
CA LEU A 1045 -0.71 15.45 -36.51
C LEU A 1045 -0.32 14.03 -36.94
N LEU A 1046 -0.84 13.00 -36.27
CA LEU A 1046 -0.57 11.60 -36.58
C LEU A 1046 -1.35 11.11 -37.80
N GLU A 1047 -2.60 11.51 -37.95
CA GLU A 1047 -3.50 11.03 -39.00
C GLU A 1047 -3.36 11.80 -40.32
N GLU A 1048 -3.29 13.12 -40.27
CA GLU A 1048 -3.41 14.00 -41.45
C GLU A 1048 -2.14 14.83 -41.73
N GLY A 1049 -1.23 14.90 -40.77
CA GLY A 1049 0.09 15.49 -40.91
C GLY A 1049 0.18 16.99 -40.59
N LEU A 1050 1.41 17.53 -40.68
CA LEU A 1050 1.77 18.86 -40.19
C LEU A 1050 0.98 20.02 -40.84
N ALA A 1051 0.74 19.94 -42.14
CA ALA A 1051 0.11 21.03 -42.89
C ALA A 1051 -1.32 21.30 -42.41
N VAL A 1052 -2.07 20.25 -42.04
CA VAL A 1052 -3.44 20.37 -41.56
C VAL A 1052 -3.49 20.98 -40.16
N VAL A 1053 -2.58 20.57 -39.28
CA VAL A 1053 -2.47 21.15 -37.93
C VAL A 1053 -2.09 22.63 -37.98
N VAL A 1054 -1.14 23.01 -38.83
CA VAL A 1054 -0.77 24.43 -39.05
C VAL A 1054 -1.98 25.21 -39.57
N ASN A 1055 -2.73 24.66 -40.52
CA ASN A 1055 -3.93 25.28 -41.06
C ASN A 1055 -5.02 25.48 -39.98
N ALA A 1056 -5.22 24.48 -39.12
CA ALA A 1056 -6.17 24.56 -38.01
C ALA A 1056 -5.77 25.63 -36.97
N LEU A 1057 -4.48 25.76 -36.66
CA LEU A 1057 -4.00 26.76 -35.70
C LEU A 1057 -4.05 28.18 -36.26
N VAL A 1058 -3.66 28.39 -37.52
CA VAL A 1058 -3.65 29.71 -38.17
C VAL A 1058 -5.07 30.20 -38.48
N ASN A 1059 -6.02 29.29 -38.75
CA ASN A 1059 -7.44 29.64 -38.91
C ASN A 1059 -8.24 29.59 -37.60
N SER A 1060 -7.59 29.37 -36.47
CA SER A 1060 -8.27 29.38 -35.18
C SER A 1060 -8.84 30.78 -34.87
N PRO A 1061 -9.96 30.87 -34.14
CA PRO A 1061 -10.52 32.16 -33.72
C PRO A 1061 -9.55 32.93 -32.82
N GLU A 1062 -8.65 32.22 -32.13
CA GLU A 1062 -7.59 32.83 -31.33
C GLU A 1062 -6.56 33.54 -32.21
N TYR A 1063 -6.07 32.91 -33.28
CA TYR A 1063 -5.12 33.55 -34.19
C TYR A 1063 -5.74 34.81 -34.82
N GLY A 1064 -6.99 34.71 -35.28
CA GLY A 1064 -7.73 35.85 -35.86
C GLY A 1064 -7.92 37.01 -34.88
N ARG A 1065 -8.21 36.73 -33.60
CA ARG A 1065 -8.42 37.77 -32.58
C ARG A 1065 -7.15 38.55 -32.23
N TYR A 1066 -5.99 37.89 -32.19
CA TYR A 1066 -4.76 38.49 -31.68
C TYR A 1066 -3.79 38.98 -32.76
N PHE A 1067 -3.78 38.31 -33.92
CA PHE A 1067 -2.84 38.63 -35.00
C PHE A 1067 -3.58 39.09 -36.27
N GLY A 1068 -4.73 38.50 -36.58
CA GLY A 1068 -5.42 38.77 -37.85
C GLY A 1068 -4.52 38.45 -39.05
N ASP A 1069 -4.70 39.18 -40.15
CA ASP A 1069 -3.97 38.90 -41.40
C ASP A 1069 -2.66 39.70 -41.54
N ASP A 1070 -2.46 40.74 -40.73
CA ASP A 1070 -1.40 41.75 -40.91
C ASP A 1070 -0.34 41.80 -39.81
N VAL A 1071 -0.48 41.02 -38.73
CA VAL A 1071 0.42 41.07 -37.57
C VAL A 1071 1.26 39.81 -37.45
N VAL A 1072 2.57 39.98 -37.25
CA VAL A 1072 3.50 38.87 -37.00
C VAL A 1072 3.24 38.29 -35.61
N PRO A 1073 3.14 36.95 -35.45
CA PRO A 1073 3.02 36.34 -34.13
C PRO A 1073 4.11 36.81 -33.17
N TYR A 1074 3.74 37.08 -31.93
CA TYR A 1074 4.67 37.51 -30.89
C TYR A 1074 4.40 36.74 -29.60
N ASN A 1075 5.39 36.69 -28.72
CA ASN A 1075 5.25 35.98 -27.45
C ASN A 1075 4.21 36.66 -26.55
N ARG A 1076 3.07 35.99 -26.35
CA ARG A 1076 1.97 36.34 -25.47
C ARG A 1076 2.17 35.61 -24.15
N SER A 1077 3.13 36.05 -23.33
CA SER A 1077 3.26 35.55 -21.97
C SER A 1077 1.96 35.83 -21.22
N LEU A 1078 1.20 34.78 -20.88
CA LEU A 1078 -0.05 34.86 -20.14
C LEU A 1078 0.18 35.55 -18.79
N VAL A 1079 -0.21 36.82 -18.70
CA VAL A 1079 -0.70 37.38 -17.43
C VAL A 1079 -2.08 36.74 -17.26
N ILE A 1080 -2.15 35.70 -16.44
CA ILE A 1080 -3.44 35.23 -15.95
C ILE A 1080 -3.89 36.31 -14.97
N ASP A 1081 -4.87 37.11 -15.37
CA ASP A 1081 -5.61 37.99 -14.46
C ASP A 1081 -6.10 37.15 -13.28
N SER A 1082 -5.67 37.53 -12.08
CA SER A 1082 -6.10 36.97 -10.79
C SER A 1082 -6.73 38.06 -9.94
#